data_AF-A0A5N8W7Q6-F1
#
_entry.id   AF-A0A5N8W7Q6-F1
#
_cell.length_a   1.000
_cell.length_b   1.000
_cell.length_c   1.000
_cell.angle_alpha   90.00
_cell.angle_beta   90.00
_cell.angle_gamma   90.00
#
_symmetry.space_group_name_H-M   'P 1'
#
loop_
_entity.id
_entity.type
_entity.pdbx_description
1 polymer ?
#
loop_
_entity_poly.entity_id
_entity_poly.type
_entity_poly.pdbx_seq_one_letter_code
_entity_poly.pdbx_strand_id
1 'polypeptide(L)'
;MARSHRHASPPRVRRRLPLRYLLPVLVLTALMAMLMLRGYVHSEILADYRVQPPVSNDKVPKKILDGGPVIDTRSGGPSSLDVPDHELVLTFDDGPDPQWTPKVLDVLKKHDAHAVFFITGTMASRYPDLVQRMVDEGHEIGLHTFNHPDLSLQSKRRIDWELSQNQLALAGAAGIRSSLFRPPYSSFARVMDNQSWPVTEYIGSRGYITIVNNTDSEDWRKPGVDEIIRRATPKGGKGAIVLMHDSGGDRSQTVAALDRFISDLQDKDYEFDTLTEALDAPSAHTRVTGLDLWKGKAWVFLVQASEKTTSVLVVGLAVIGVLVFARFGLMLLLSVVHARRVRRRGFRWGPRGPVTEPVSVLVPAYNEAKCIEKTVHSLVASDHPVEVIVIDDGSSDGTARIVENLRLPNVRVVRQLNAGKPAALNRGMRNARYDLIVMMDGDTVFEPSTVRELVQPFADPTVGAVAGNAKVGNKDTLIGAWQHIEYVMGFNLDRRMYDILRCMPTIPGAVGAFRRSALERVGGMSEDTLAEDTDITMAMHRDGWRVVYAEKARAWTEAPESVQQLWSQRYRWSYGTMQAIWKHRRALVERGPSGRFGRVGLPLVSLFMVVAPLLAPLIDVFLLYGLIFGPTEKTIGAWLGVLAIQAVCAAYAFHLDGERMTHLISLPLQQILYRQLMYVVLLQSWVTALTGGRLRWQKLRRTGAVGLPGAGPDTQQQVRERRPVG
;
A
#
# COMPACT_ATOMS: atom_id res chain seq x y z
N MET A 1 -58.34 -31.93 27.52
CA MET A 1 -57.78 -30.56 27.55
C MET A 1 -56.26 -30.65 27.53
N ALA A 2 -55.66 -30.54 26.34
CA ALA A 2 -54.22 -30.64 26.13
C ALA A 2 -53.57 -29.24 26.32
N ARG A 3 -52.56 -29.15 27.20
CA ARG A 3 -51.75 -27.93 27.41
C ARG A 3 -50.68 -27.84 26.32
N SER A 4 -50.69 -26.78 25.53
CA SER A 4 -49.67 -26.53 24.52
C SER A 4 -48.39 -25.97 25.15
N HIS A 5 -47.27 -26.64 24.92
CA HIS A 5 -45.94 -26.12 25.21
C HIS A 5 -45.53 -25.19 24.06
N ARG A 6 -45.49 -23.87 24.32
CA ARG A 6 -44.86 -22.91 23.42
C ARG A 6 -43.34 -23.02 23.56
N HIS A 7 -42.67 -23.49 22.50
CA HIS A 7 -41.23 -23.37 22.34
C HIS A 7 -40.84 -21.89 22.23
N ALA A 8 -40.13 -21.38 23.24
CA ALA A 8 -39.45 -20.09 23.14
C ALA A 8 -38.23 -20.22 22.22
N SER A 9 -38.18 -19.43 21.15
CA SER A 9 -37.01 -19.32 20.29
C SER A 9 -35.84 -18.69 21.06
N PRO A 10 -34.59 -19.13 20.86
CA PRO A 10 -33.44 -18.54 21.54
C PRO A 10 -33.23 -17.09 21.09
N PRO A 11 -32.74 -16.20 21.96
CA PRO A 11 -32.53 -14.80 21.62
C PRO A 11 -31.49 -14.69 20.50
N ARG A 12 -31.83 -13.94 19.44
CA ARG A 12 -30.88 -13.57 18.38
C ARG A 12 -29.76 -12.74 19.00
N VAL A 13 -28.61 -13.38 19.26
CA VAL A 13 -27.37 -12.68 19.61
C VAL A 13 -27.03 -11.78 18.42
N ARG A 14 -27.26 -10.46 18.54
CA ARG A 14 -26.70 -9.48 17.61
C ARG A 14 -25.18 -9.65 17.66
N ARG A 15 -24.61 -10.31 16.65
CA ARG A 15 -23.16 -10.40 16.44
C ARG A 15 -22.63 -8.98 16.24
N ARG A 16 -22.24 -8.31 17.34
CA ARG A 16 -21.43 -7.10 17.24
C ARG A 16 -20.11 -7.53 16.59
N LEU A 17 -19.76 -6.92 15.46
CA LEU A 17 -18.44 -7.10 14.86
C LEU A 17 -17.41 -6.80 15.96
N PRO A 18 -16.55 -7.76 16.34
CA PRO A 18 -15.57 -7.52 17.39
C PRO A 18 -14.65 -6.39 16.94
N LEU A 19 -14.29 -5.51 17.88
CA LEU A 19 -13.55 -4.25 17.63
C LEU A 19 -12.33 -4.42 16.71
N ARG A 20 -11.71 -5.61 16.76
CA ARG A 20 -10.60 -6.05 15.89
C ARG A 20 -10.85 -5.99 14.38
N TYR A 21 -12.12 -6.04 13.93
CA TYR A 21 -12.47 -5.88 12.52
C TYR A 21 -13.06 -4.50 12.20
N LEU A 22 -13.58 -3.80 13.21
CA LEU A 22 -14.21 -2.49 13.02
C LEU A 22 -13.18 -1.44 12.62
N LEU A 23 -12.05 -1.36 13.35
CA LEU A 23 -11.04 -0.33 13.11
C LEU A 23 -10.40 -0.43 11.71
N PRO A 24 -9.93 -1.61 11.22
CA PRO A 24 -9.39 -1.72 9.87
C PRO A 24 -10.41 -1.38 8.79
N VAL A 25 -11.68 -1.79 8.96
CA VAL A 25 -12.75 -1.46 8.00
C VAL A 25 -13.02 0.04 7.97
N LEU A 26 -13.10 0.70 9.12
CA LEU A 26 -13.28 2.16 9.18
C LEU A 26 -12.14 2.91 8.49
N VAL A 27 -10.89 2.50 8.73
CA VAL A 27 -9.71 3.10 8.06
C VAL A 27 -9.78 2.90 6.56
N LEU A 28 -10.13 1.70 6.09
CA LEU A 28 -10.26 1.41 4.65
C LEU A 28 -11.40 2.21 4.02
N THR A 29 -12.56 2.32 4.68
CA THR A 29 -13.68 3.11 4.19
C THR A 29 -13.33 4.61 4.12
N ALA A 30 -12.67 5.14 5.16
CA ALA A 30 -12.21 6.53 5.17
C ALA A 30 -11.20 6.80 4.05
N LEU A 31 -10.24 5.90 3.84
CA LEU A 31 -9.26 5.98 2.76
C LEU A 31 -9.94 5.94 1.39
N MET A 32 -10.89 5.03 1.18
CA MET A 32 -11.63 4.93 -0.08
C MET A 32 -12.46 6.19 -0.35
N ALA A 33 -13.18 6.70 0.66
CA ALA A 33 -13.95 7.94 0.53
C ALA A 33 -13.05 9.14 0.19
N MET A 34 -11.88 9.22 0.83
CA MET A 34 -10.87 10.25 0.55
C MET A 34 -10.35 10.14 -0.90
N LEU A 35 -9.96 8.95 -1.35
CA LEU A 35 -9.50 8.74 -2.73
C LEU A 35 -10.61 9.04 -3.75
N MET A 36 -11.86 8.66 -3.49
CA MET A 36 -12.99 9.00 -4.35
C MET A 36 -13.21 10.52 -4.41
N LEU A 37 -13.09 11.24 -3.29
CA LEU A 37 -13.17 12.70 -3.26
C LEU A 37 -12.04 13.32 -4.10
N ARG A 38 -10.82 12.80 -4.00
CA ARG A 38 -9.69 13.26 -4.81
C ARG A 38 -9.93 13.06 -6.30
N GLY A 39 -10.31 11.85 -6.71
CA GLY A 39 -10.61 11.56 -8.11
C GLY A 39 -11.79 12.38 -8.64
N TYR A 40 -12.77 12.65 -7.78
CA TYR A 40 -13.86 13.55 -8.10
C TYR A 40 -13.37 14.98 -8.38
N VAL A 41 -12.52 15.54 -7.52
CA VAL A 41 -11.99 16.90 -7.65
C VAL A 41 -10.95 17.05 -8.77
N HIS A 42 -10.28 15.96 -9.16
CA HIS A 42 -9.38 15.94 -10.33
C HIS A 42 -10.11 15.63 -11.63
N SER A 43 -11.45 15.51 -11.59
CA SER A 43 -12.29 15.10 -12.71
C SER A 43 -11.86 13.75 -13.34
N GLU A 44 -11.17 12.89 -12.58
CA GLU A 44 -10.76 11.54 -13.00
C GLU A 44 -11.94 10.56 -13.12
N ILE A 45 -13.06 10.87 -12.45
CA ILE A 45 -14.23 9.98 -12.34
C ILE A 45 -15.40 10.41 -13.24
N LEU A 46 -15.57 11.72 -13.46
CA LEU A 46 -16.78 12.30 -14.05
C LEU A 46 -16.49 13.37 -15.13
N ALA A 47 -15.28 13.45 -15.66
CA ALA A 47 -15.00 14.35 -16.78
C ALA A 47 -15.73 13.91 -18.05
N ASP A 48 -16.40 14.86 -18.69
CA ASP A 48 -17.02 14.69 -20.01
C ASP A 48 -16.42 15.73 -20.96
N TYR A 49 -15.53 15.30 -21.83
CA TYR A 49 -14.83 16.15 -22.80
C TYR A 49 -15.46 16.12 -24.19
N ARG A 50 -16.68 15.60 -24.33
CA ARG A 50 -17.36 15.53 -25.63
C ARG A 50 -17.83 16.92 -26.02
N VAL A 51 -17.44 17.35 -27.21
CA VAL A 51 -17.90 18.58 -27.85
C VAL A 51 -18.86 18.19 -28.97
N GLN A 52 -20.03 18.83 -29.01
CA GLN A 52 -21.04 18.53 -30.02
C GLN A 52 -20.67 19.06 -31.41
N PRO A 53 -21.11 18.38 -32.49
CA PRO A 53 -21.10 18.96 -33.83
C PRO A 53 -22.09 20.14 -33.93
N PRO A 54 -21.88 21.07 -34.88
CA PRO A 54 -22.75 22.24 -35.02
C PRO A 54 -24.22 21.88 -35.25
N VAL A 55 -25.14 22.56 -34.53
CA VAL A 55 -26.58 22.38 -34.64
C VAL A 55 -27.24 23.67 -35.19
N SER A 56 -28.41 23.54 -35.81
CA SER A 56 -29.23 24.68 -36.25
C SER A 56 -29.59 25.62 -35.08
N ASN A 57 -29.77 26.90 -35.37
CA ASN A 57 -30.10 27.97 -34.42
C ASN A 57 -31.47 28.63 -34.66
N ASP A 58 -32.35 28.00 -35.44
CA ASP A 58 -33.66 28.54 -35.84
C ASP A 58 -34.64 28.79 -34.69
N LYS A 59 -34.40 28.20 -33.51
CA LYS A 59 -35.21 28.40 -32.30
C LYS A 59 -34.62 29.42 -31.33
N VAL A 60 -33.41 29.93 -31.61
CA VAL A 60 -32.78 30.97 -30.81
C VAL A 60 -33.37 32.33 -31.22
N PRO A 61 -33.84 33.16 -30.27
CA PRO A 61 -34.37 34.47 -30.60
C PRO A 61 -33.32 35.32 -31.35
N LYS A 62 -33.68 35.88 -32.51
CA LYS A 62 -32.76 36.73 -33.31
C LYS A 62 -32.13 37.86 -32.49
N LYS A 63 -32.90 38.49 -31.59
CA LYS A 63 -32.40 39.52 -30.67
C LYS A 63 -31.26 39.08 -29.75
N ILE A 64 -31.08 37.77 -29.54
CA ILE A 64 -29.94 37.22 -28.80
C ILE A 64 -28.79 36.92 -29.76
N LEU A 65 -29.07 36.32 -30.92
CA LEU A 65 -28.04 36.04 -31.93
C LEU A 65 -27.35 37.31 -32.44
N ASP A 66 -28.12 38.39 -32.60
CA ASP A 66 -27.67 39.69 -33.10
C ASP A 66 -27.37 40.68 -31.96
N GLY A 67 -27.58 40.29 -30.71
CA GLY A 67 -27.42 41.15 -29.54
C GLY A 67 -26.09 40.98 -28.82
N GLY A 68 -25.98 41.62 -27.66
CA GLY A 68 -24.74 41.67 -26.89
C GLY A 68 -24.38 40.38 -26.13
N PRO A 69 -23.14 40.32 -25.58
CA PRO A 69 -22.55 39.16 -24.94
C PRO A 69 -23.09 38.84 -23.53
N VAL A 70 -23.86 39.74 -22.92
CA VAL A 70 -24.44 39.56 -21.58
C VAL A 70 -25.89 39.16 -21.76
N ILE A 71 -26.23 37.91 -21.45
CA ILE A 71 -27.55 37.33 -21.74
C ILE A 71 -28.32 37.13 -20.44
N ASP A 72 -29.44 37.85 -20.31
CA ASP A 72 -30.34 37.74 -19.16
C ASP A 72 -31.68 37.11 -19.58
N THR A 73 -31.96 35.95 -19.00
CA THR A 73 -33.21 35.18 -19.21
C THR A 73 -34.01 35.00 -17.91
N ARG A 74 -33.70 35.76 -16.84
CA ARG A 74 -34.29 35.58 -15.50
C ARG A 74 -35.76 35.99 -15.39
N SER A 75 -36.21 37.00 -16.14
CA SER A 75 -37.60 37.51 -16.04
C SER A 75 -38.06 38.29 -17.27
N GLY A 76 -39.31 38.07 -17.73
CA GLY A 76 -39.99 38.93 -18.72
C GLY A 76 -39.67 38.69 -20.20
N GLY A 77 -38.79 37.72 -20.52
CA GLY A 77 -38.34 37.38 -21.86
C GLY A 77 -36.84 37.62 -22.05
N PRO A 78 -36.18 36.95 -23.01
CA PRO A 78 -34.72 36.99 -23.13
C PRO A 78 -34.23 38.37 -23.57
N SER A 79 -33.21 38.90 -22.90
CA SER A 79 -32.56 40.17 -23.25
C SER A 79 -31.06 40.00 -23.32
N SER A 80 -30.39 40.89 -24.04
CA SER A 80 -28.94 40.95 -24.12
C SER A 80 -28.45 42.38 -23.98
N LEU A 81 -27.27 42.56 -23.40
CA LEU A 81 -26.61 43.84 -23.18
C LEU A 81 -25.20 43.83 -23.77
N ASP A 82 -24.79 44.96 -24.32
CA ASP A 82 -23.42 45.25 -24.75
C ASP A 82 -22.70 46.08 -23.68
N VAL A 83 -21.38 45.93 -23.63
CA VAL A 83 -20.49 46.78 -22.84
C VAL A 83 -20.37 48.14 -23.54
N PRO A 84 -20.39 49.27 -22.81
CA PRO A 84 -20.20 50.61 -23.38
C PRO A 84 -18.95 50.74 -24.26
N ASP A 85 -18.98 51.66 -25.22
CA ASP A 85 -17.80 51.97 -26.03
C ASP A 85 -16.63 52.41 -25.14
N HIS A 86 -15.41 52.05 -25.52
CA HIS A 86 -14.18 52.27 -24.73
C HIS A 86 -14.09 51.54 -23.37
N GLU A 87 -15.00 50.63 -23.03
CA GLU A 87 -14.88 49.77 -21.85
C GLU A 87 -14.55 48.31 -22.21
N LEU A 88 -13.61 47.71 -21.47
CA LEU A 88 -13.17 46.33 -21.66
C LEU A 88 -13.33 45.49 -20.41
N VAL A 89 -14.10 44.42 -20.54
CA VAL A 89 -14.21 43.40 -19.49
C VAL A 89 -13.29 42.23 -19.85
N LEU A 90 -12.14 42.15 -19.19
CA LEU A 90 -11.24 41.00 -19.31
C LEU A 90 -11.85 39.80 -18.59
N THR A 91 -11.88 38.65 -19.27
CA THR A 91 -12.42 37.42 -18.68
C THR A 91 -11.44 36.26 -18.80
N PHE A 92 -11.31 35.50 -17.72
CA PHE A 92 -10.39 34.35 -17.63
C PHE A 92 -11.16 33.09 -17.26
N ASP A 93 -11.04 32.05 -18.09
CA ASP A 93 -11.73 30.78 -17.90
C ASP A 93 -10.80 29.67 -17.36
N ASP A 94 -11.44 28.64 -16.78
CA ASP A 94 -10.87 27.37 -16.29
C ASP A 94 -10.12 27.40 -14.95
N GLY A 95 -9.54 28.54 -14.56
CA GLY A 95 -8.73 28.68 -13.35
C GLY A 95 -9.46 28.45 -12.03
N PRO A 96 -8.79 28.68 -10.89
CA PRO A 96 -7.42 29.18 -10.75
C PRO A 96 -6.34 28.10 -10.87
N ASP A 97 -5.25 28.41 -11.58
CA ASP A 97 -4.01 27.62 -11.65
C ASP A 97 -2.93 28.18 -10.71
N PRO A 98 -2.22 27.34 -9.92
CA PRO A 98 -1.25 27.78 -8.93
C PRO A 98 0.01 28.44 -9.50
N GLN A 99 0.28 28.26 -10.80
CA GLN A 99 1.46 28.83 -11.48
C GLN A 99 1.12 30.07 -12.31
N TRP A 100 -0.03 30.09 -12.98
CA TRP A 100 -0.37 31.11 -13.97
C TRP A 100 -1.30 32.19 -13.44
N THR A 101 -2.36 31.83 -12.72
CA THR A 101 -3.30 32.80 -12.13
C THR A 101 -2.61 33.86 -11.27
N PRO A 102 -1.62 33.54 -10.40
CA PRO A 102 -0.91 34.58 -9.65
C PRO A 102 -0.24 35.62 -10.55
N LYS A 103 0.31 35.20 -11.70
CA LYS A 103 1.00 36.10 -12.64
C LYS A 103 0.01 36.97 -13.40
N VAL A 104 -1.17 36.43 -13.74
CA VAL A 104 -2.26 37.21 -14.34
C VAL A 104 -2.70 38.30 -13.36
N LEU A 105 -2.97 37.93 -12.10
CA LEU A 105 -3.33 38.87 -11.04
C LEU A 105 -2.26 39.94 -10.82
N ASP A 106 -0.98 39.56 -10.83
CA ASP A 106 0.13 40.52 -10.70
C ASP A 106 0.18 41.54 -11.85
N VAL A 107 -0.15 41.12 -13.08
CA VAL A 107 -0.24 42.02 -14.24
C VAL A 107 -1.45 42.93 -14.15
N LEU A 108 -2.63 42.41 -13.79
CA LEU A 108 -3.84 43.21 -13.60
C LEU A 108 -3.61 44.29 -12.54
N LYS A 109 -3.04 43.91 -11.40
CA LYS A 109 -2.67 44.82 -10.32
C LYS A 109 -1.64 45.88 -10.74
N LYS A 110 -0.68 45.53 -11.60
CA LYS A 110 0.32 46.47 -12.12
C LYS A 110 -0.33 47.61 -12.91
N HIS A 111 -1.42 47.32 -13.62
CA HIS A 111 -2.12 48.26 -14.49
C HIS A 111 -3.40 48.85 -13.87
N ASP A 112 -3.67 48.57 -12.59
CA ASP A 112 -4.90 48.98 -11.90
C ASP A 112 -6.18 48.55 -12.66
N ALA A 113 -6.12 47.35 -13.25
CA ALA A 113 -7.19 46.79 -14.06
C ALA A 113 -7.96 45.71 -13.29
N HIS A 114 -9.28 45.68 -13.46
CA HIS A 114 -10.12 44.61 -12.95
C HIS A 114 -10.55 43.63 -14.05
N ALA A 115 -10.99 42.44 -13.64
CA ALA A 115 -11.35 41.35 -14.54
C ALA A 115 -12.44 40.47 -13.91
N VAL A 116 -13.02 39.57 -14.72
CA VAL A 116 -13.97 38.55 -14.28
C VAL A 116 -13.37 37.16 -14.49
N PHE A 117 -13.24 36.39 -13.42
CA PHE A 117 -12.72 35.03 -13.47
C PHE A 117 -13.87 34.01 -13.46
N PHE A 118 -14.07 33.29 -14.56
CA PHE A 118 -15.01 32.17 -14.62
C PHE A 118 -14.30 30.88 -14.20
N ILE A 119 -14.40 30.58 -12.91
CA ILE A 119 -13.62 29.51 -12.31
C ILE A 119 -14.41 28.21 -12.16
N THR A 120 -13.69 27.10 -12.30
CA THR A 120 -14.24 25.77 -12.05
C THR A 120 -14.22 25.44 -10.57
N GLY A 121 -15.22 24.70 -10.12
CA GLY A 121 -15.39 24.35 -8.72
C GLY A 121 -14.31 23.39 -8.21
N THR A 122 -13.79 22.53 -9.09
CA THR A 122 -12.61 21.68 -8.83
C THR A 122 -11.38 22.53 -8.49
N MET A 123 -11.09 23.55 -9.28
CA MET A 123 -9.93 24.42 -9.07
C MET A 123 -10.13 25.35 -7.88
N ALA A 124 -11.32 25.93 -7.72
CA ALA A 124 -11.68 26.73 -6.55
C ALA A 124 -11.55 25.95 -5.23
N SER A 125 -11.87 24.65 -5.23
CA SER A 125 -11.74 23.79 -4.05
C SER A 125 -10.29 23.43 -3.73
N ARG A 126 -9.41 23.38 -4.75
CA ARG A 126 -7.99 23.03 -4.60
C ARG A 126 -7.12 24.23 -4.22
N TYR A 127 -7.45 25.40 -4.76
CA TYR A 127 -6.68 26.64 -4.59
C TYR A 127 -7.55 27.79 -4.05
N PRO A 128 -8.19 27.60 -2.87
CA PRO A 128 -9.09 28.61 -2.31
C PRO A 128 -8.41 29.94 -2.01
N ASP A 129 -7.11 29.94 -1.70
CA ASP A 129 -6.34 31.14 -1.41
C ASP A 129 -6.25 32.08 -2.63
N LEU A 130 -6.22 31.53 -3.85
CA LEU A 130 -6.23 32.33 -5.09
C LEU A 130 -7.61 32.91 -5.38
N VAL A 131 -8.68 32.17 -5.06
CA VAL A 131 -10.06 32.67 -5.15
C VAL A 131 -10.25 33.82 -4.17
N GLN A 132 -9.76 33.69 -2.94
CA GLN A 132 -9.80 34.78 -1.95
C GLN A 132 -9.00 35.99 -2.44
N ARG A 133 -7.80 35.78 -3.00
CA ARG A 133 -7.00 36.86 -3.57
C ARG A 133 -7.73 37.60 -4.70
N MET A 134 -8.42 36.89 -5.60
CA MET A 134 -9.22 37.52 -6.66
C MET A 134 -10.25 38.49 -6.08
N VAL A 135 -11.00 38.06 -5.06
CA VAL A 135 -12.01 38.90 -4.40
C VAL A 135 -11.37 40.07 -3.65
N ASP A 136 -10.27 39.83 -2.93
CA ASP A 136 -9.58 40.85 -2.14
C ASP A 136 -8.93 41.93 -3.02
N GLU A 137 -8.54 41.58 -4.26
CA GLU A 137 -7.97 42.49 -5.25
C GLU A 137 -9.03 43.18 -6.13
N GLY A 138 -10.32 43.01 -5.84
CA GLY A 138 -11.42 43.73 -6.51
C GLY A 138 -11.98 43.07 -7.75
N HIS A 139 -11.55 41.86 -8.10
CA HIS A 139 -12.03 41.14 -9.28
C HIS A 139 -13.38 40.45 -9.05
N GLU A 140 -14.16 40.33 -10.12
CA GLU A 140 -15.37 39.54 -10.11
C GLU A 140 -15.09 38.06 -10.40
N ILE A 141 -16.00 37.21 -9.94
CA ILE A 141 -15.90 35.76 -10.08
C ILE A 141 -17.23 35.26 -10.59
N GLY A 142 -17.19 34.51 -11.69
CA GLY A 142 -18.32 33.79 -12.25
C GLY A 142 -18.15 32.28 -12.10
N LEU A 143 -19.27 31.56 -12.26
CA LEU A 143 -19.27 30.11 -12.27
C LEU A 143 -18.93 29.59 -13.67
N HIS A 144 -18.02 28.62 -13.73
CA HIS A 144 -17.72 27.87 -14.96
C HIS A 144 -18.00 26.37 -14.81
N THR A 145 -19.05 26.02 -14.04
CA THR A 145 -19.40 24.66 -13.58
C THR A 145 -18.35 24.01 -12.68
N PHE A 146 -18.71 22.92 -12.00
CA PHE A 146 -17.79 22.26 -11.07
C PHE A 146 -16.72 21.46 -11.84
N ASN A 147 -17.11 20.59 -12.79
CA ASN A 147 -16.21 19.68 -13.53
C ASN A 147 -16.02 20.01 -15.02
N HIS A 148 -16.43 21.19 -15.48
CA HIS A 148 -16.32 21.60 -16.89
C HIS A 148 -17.02 20.66 -17.92
N PRO A 149 -18.23 20.08 -17.66
CA PRO A 149 -18.92 19.31 -18.70
C PRO A 149 -19.63 20.23 -19.72
N ASP A 150 -19.80 19.75 -20.95
CA ASP A 150 -20.74 20.36 -21.90
C ASP A 150 -22.18 20.17 -21.40
N LEU A 151 -22.81 21.27 -20.97
CA LEU A 151 -24.14 21.28 -20.35
C LEU A 151 -25.27 20.91 -21.32
N SER A 152 -25.06 21.05 -22.63
CA SER A 152 -26.06 20.66 -23.64
C SER A 152 -26.35 19.15 -23.63
N LEU A 153 -25.39 18.36 -23.14
CA LEU A 153 -25.50 16.89 -23.03
C LEU A 153 -25.98 16.41 -21.67
N GLN A 154 -26.22 17.34 -20.74
CA GLN A 154 -26.51 17.00 -19.35
C GLN A 154 -27.99 17.13 -19.02
N SER A 155 -28.45 16.28 -18.11
CA SER A 155 -29.78 16.45 -17.51
C SER A 155 -29.84 17.72 -16.66
N LYS A 156 -31.03 18.33 -16.55
CA LYS A 156 -31.29 19.47 -15.65
C LYS A 156 -30.82 19.26 -14.20
N ARG A 157 -30.96 18.03 -13.69
CA ARG A 157 -30.49 17.63 -12.36
C ARG A 157 -28.95 17.68 -12.26
N ARG A 158 -28.23 17.30 -13.31
CA ARG A 158 -26.77 17.40 -13.37
C ARG A 158 -26.35 18.86 -13.44
N ILE A 159 -27.02 19.69 -14.25
CA ILE A 159 -26.78 21.14 -14.31
C ILE A 159 -26.94 21.78 -12.93
N ASP A 160 -28.07 21.55 -12.24
CA ASP A 160 -28.31 22.10 -10.89
C ASP A 160 -27.20 21.71 -9.90
N TRP A 161 -26.71 20.48 -10.03
CA TRP A 161 -25.64 19.97 -9.18
C TRP A 161 -24.29 20.63 -9.50
N GLU A 162 -23.92 20.78 -10.77
CA GLU A 162 -22.71 21.50 -11.20
C GLU A 162 -22.70 22.93 -10.63
N LEU A 163 -23.82 23.66 -10.76
CA LEU A 163 -23.96 25.01 -10.24
C LEU A 163 -23.87 25.04 -8.71
N SER A 164 -24.63 24.17 -8.03
CA SER A 164 -24.69 24.15 -6.57
C SER A 164 -23.36 23.76 -5.92
N GLN A 165 -22.63 22.81 -6.50
CA GLN A 165 -21.30 22.44 -6.01
C GLN A 165 -20.29 23.57 -6.27
N ASN A 166 -20.37 24.28 -7.40
CA ASN A 166 -19.52 25.45 -7.64
C ASN A 166 -19.76 26.55 -6.61
N GLN A 167 -21.03 26.86 -6.32
CA GLN A 167 -21.37 27.83 -5.26
C GLN A 167 -20.86 27.39 -3.89
N LEU A 168 -20.90 26.09 -3.59
CA LEU A 168 -20.37 25.57 -2.33
C LEU A 168 -18.85 25.77 -2.24
N ALA A 169 -18.13 25.56 -3.34
CA ALA A 169 -16.69 25.81 -3.43
C ALA A 169 -16.37 27.30 -3.23
N LEU A 170 -17.08 28.22 -3.90
CA LEU A 170 -16.91 29.67 -3.72
C LEU A 170 -17.21 30.13 -2.30
N ALA A 171 -18.30 29.61 -1.72
CA ALA A 171 -18.67 29.91 -0.34
C ALA A 171 -17.56 29.46 0.64
N GLY A 172 -16.93 28.31 0.38
CA GLY A 172 -15.82 27.81 1.19
C GLY A 172 -14.51 28.57 1.00
N ALA A 173 -14.22 28.95 -0.24
CA ALA A 173 -12.96 29.57 -0.62
C ALA A 173 -12.89 31.05 -0.25
N ALA A 174 -13.93 31.82 -0.57
CA ALA A 174 -13.94 33.28 -0.39
C ALA A 174 -15.17 33.82 0.39
N GLY A 175 -16.08 32.95 0.83
CA GLY A 175 -17.26 33.37 1.59
C GLY A 175 -18.30 34.14 0.76
N ILE A 176 -18.33 33.91 -0.56
CA ILE A 176 -19.23 34.57 -1.50
C ILE A 176 -20.05 33.56 -2.32
N ARG A 177 -21.13 34.04 -2.93
CA ARG A 177 -21.84 33.44 -4.06
C ARG A 177 -21.83 34.43 -5.23
N SER A 178 -21.89 33.92 -6.46
CA SER A 178 -21.96 34.74 -7.66
C SER A 178 -23.21 34.46 -8.48
N SER A 179 -23.76 35.50 -9.12
CA SER A 179 -24.82 35.36 -10.13
C SER A 179 -24.31 35.29 -11.57
N LEU A 180 -23.00 35.46 -11.80
CA LEU A 180 -22.42 35.34 -13.15
C LEU A 180 -22.15 33.89 -13.49
N PHE A 181 -22.45 33.50 -14.72
CA PHE A 181 -22.20 32.17 -15.23
C PHE A 181 -21.70 32.21 -16.66
N ARG A 182 -20.67 31.43 -16.97
CA ARG A 182 -20.24 31.15 -18.34
C ARG A 182 -20.34 29.64 -18.59
N PRO A 183 -21.13 29.18 -19.57
CA PRO A 183 -21.18 27.76 -19.89
C PRO A 183 -19.86 27.31 -20.54
N PRO A 184 -19.31 26.15 -20.14
CA PRO A 184 -18.20 25.51 -20.83
C PRO A 184 -18.45 25.40 -22.34
N TYR A 185 -17.39 25.56 -23.14
CA TYR A 185 -17.41 25.47 -24.61
C TYR A 185 -18.29 26.52 -25.33
N SER A 186 -18.82 27.51 -24.62
CA SER A 186 -19.58 28.62 -25.23
C SER A 186 -18.66 29.79 -25.55
N SER A 187 -18.82 30.40 -26.74
CA SER A 187 -17.97 31.50 -27.21
C SER A 187 -18.78 32.77 -27.49
N PHE A 188 -19.54 32.83 -28.57
CA PHE A 188 -20.26 34.04 -28.98
C PHE A 188 -21.78 33.87 -28.91
N ALA A 189 -22.51 34.96 -28.64
CA ALA A 189 -23.99 34.93 -28.67
C ALA A 189 -24.52 34.47 -30.05
N ARG A 190 -23.87 34.90 -31.14
CA ARG A 190 -24.21 34.55 -32.53
C ARG A 190 -24.07 33.06 -32.87
N VAL A 191 -23.26 32.30 -32.11
CA VAL A 191 -23.06 30.86 -32.34
C VAL A 191 -23.94 29.99 -31.44
N MET A 192 -24.80 30.61 -30.63
CA MET A 192 -25.81 29.89 -29.85
C MET A 192 -26.75 29.12 -30.79
N ASP A 193 -27.09 27.91 -30.40
CA ASP A 193 -27.88 26.96 -31.18
C ASP A 193 -29.08 26.41 -30.39
N ASN A 194 -29.87 25.56 -31.04
CA ASN A 194 -31.08 24.98 -30.48
C ASN A 194 -30.85 24.02 -29.30
N GLN A 195 -29.60 23.67 -28.97
CA GLN A 195 -29.26 22.80 -27.84
C GLN A 195 -28.72 23.61 -26.65
N SER A 196 -27.90 24.62 -26.91
CA SER A 196 -27.35 25.56 -25.92
C SER A 196 -28.38 26.58 -25.43
N TRP A 197 -29.34 26.96 -26.28
CA TRP A 197 -30.37 27.94 -25.91
C TRP A 197 -31.28 27.49 -24.74
N PRO A 198 -31.88 26.28 -24.75
CA PRO A 198 -32.67 25.79 -23.62
C PRO A 198 -31.86 25.68 -22.31
N VAL A 199 -30.56 25.43 -22.40
CA VAL A 199 -29.66 25.45 -21.24
C VAL A 199 -29.56 26.86 -20.70
N THR A 200 -29.31 27.85 -21.55
CA THR A 200 -29.24 29.27 -21.17
C THR A 200 -30.53 29.77 -20.51
N GLU A 201 -31.70 29.39 -21.03
CA GLU A 201 -32.99 29.69 -20.39
C GLU A 201 -33.12 29.01 -19.02
N TYR A 202 -32.67 27.76 -18.92
CA TYR A 202 -32.71 27.03 -17.66
C TYR A 202 -31.77 27.62 -16.60
N ILE A 203 -30.56 28.02 -16.99
CA ILE A 203 -29.60 28.74 -16.14
C ILE A 203 -30.21 30.05 -15.62
N GLY A 204 -30.87 30.84 -16.48
CA GLY A 204 -31.59 32.05 -16.06
C GLY A 204 -32.73 31.78 -15.09
N SER A 205 -33.47 30.67 -15.26
CA SER A 205 -34.50 30.25 -14.31
C SER A 205 -33.95 29.91 -12.91
N ARG A 206 -32.62 29.70 -12.80
CA ARG A 206 -31.90 29.51 -11.54
C ARG A 206 -31.29 30.80 -10.99
N GLY A 207 -31.52 31.94 -11.65
CA GLY A 207 -31.10 33.27 -11.19
C GLY A 207 -29.75 33.74 -11.69
N TYR A 208 -29.13 33.04 -12.64
CA TYR A 208 -27.82 33.41 -13.19
C TYR A 208 -27.95 34.26 -14.45
N ILE A 209 -26.94 35.08 -14.70
CA ILE A 209 -26.76 35.81 -15.96
C ILE A 209 -25.68 35.07 -16.76
N THR A 210 -25.98 34.76 -18.02
CA THR A 210 -25.08 34.02 -18.89
C THR A 210 -24.16 34.98 -19.64
N ILE A 211 -22.85 34.84 -19.46
CA ILE A 211 -21.84 35.72 -20.07
C ILE A 211 -21.08 34.95 -21.14
N VAL A 212 -21.14 35.44 -22.37
CA VAL A 212 -20.35 34.98 -23.51
C VAL A 212 -19.37 36.10 -23.90
N ASN A 213 -18.63 35.99 -25.02
CA ASN A 213 -17.60 36.95 -25.39
C ASN A 213 -17.85 37.64 -26.75
N ASN A 214 -17.27 38.84 -26.94
CA ASN A 214 -17.23 39.54 -28.23
C ASN A 214 -15.95 39.25 -29.00
N THR A 215 -14.84 39.11 -28.27
CA THR A 215 -13.53 38.80 -28.81
C THR A 215 -12.96 37.58 -28.08
N ASP A 216 -12.30 36.72 -28.85
CA ASP A 216 -11.64 35.52 -28.33
C ASP A 216 -10.17 35.61 -28.72
N SER A 217 -9.29 35.62 -27.73
CA SER A 217 -7.85 35.65 -27.96
C SER A 217 -7.31 34.35 -28.58
N GLU A 218 -8.04 33.23 -28.43
CA GLU A 218 -7.59 31.86 -28.69
C GLU A 218 -6.22 31.54 -28.07
N ASP A 219 -5.88 32.19 -26.96
CA ASP A 219 -4.61 32.07 -26.25
C ASP A 219 -4.31 30.62 -25.79
N TRP A 220 -5.37 29.84 -25.54
CA TRP A 220 -5.29 28.42 -25.25
C TRP A 220 -4.54 27.62 -26.34
N ARG A 221 -4.60 28.05 -27.61
CA ARG A 221 -3.89 27.44 -28.75
C ARG A 221 -2.42 27.84 -28.85
N LYS A 222 -1.98 28.84 -28.07
CA LYS A 222 -0.63 29.42 -28.09
C LYS A 222 -0.21 29.98 -29.47
N PRO A 223 -1.00 30.87 -30.09
CA PRO A 223 -0.73 31.36 -31.44
C PRO A 223 0.40 32.40 -31.53
N GLY A 224 0.96 32.83 -30.40
CA GLY A 224 1.95 33.90 -30.30
C GLY A 224 1.37 35.18 -29.68
N VAL A 225 2.23 35.98 -29.03
CA VAL A 225 1.84 37.18 -28.26
C VAL A 225 1.11 38.21 -29.14
N ASP A 226 1.68 38.57 -30.29
CA ASP A 226 1.08 39.59 -31.16
C ASP A 226 -0.26 39.15 -31.74
N GLU A 227 -0.43 37.86 -32.01
CA GLU A 227 -1.68 37.31 -32.52
C GLU A 227 -2.77 37.28 -31.44
N ILE A 228 -2.41 36.98 -30.18
CA ILE A 228 -3.31 37.10 -29.03
C ILE A 228 -3.82 38.54 -28.90
N ILE A 229 -2.92 39.52 -28.92
CA ILE A 229 -3.26 40.96 -28.83
C ILE A 229 -4.19 41.36 -29.98
N ARG A 230 -3.84 40.99 -31.21
CA ARG A 230 -4.62 41.32 -32.42
C ARG A 230 -6.05 40.78 -32.37
N ARG A 231 -6.25 39.58 -31.81
CA ARG A 231 -7.56 38.93 -31.70
C ARG A 231 -8.38 39.46 -30.53
N ALA A 232 -7.72 39.77 -29.41
CA ALA A 232 -8.35 40.34 -28.23
C ALA A 232 -8.84 41.78 -28.45
N THR A 233 -8.14 42.56 -29.28
CA THR A 233 -8.43 43.98 -29.52
C THR A 233 -9.76 44.19 -30.24
N PRO A 234 -10.74 44.92 -29.66
CA PRO A 234 -11.98 45.27 -30.33
C PRO A 234 -11.73 46.27 -31.47
N LYS A 235 -12.64 46.30 -32.45
CA LYS A 235 -12.51 47.16 -33.63
C LYS A 235 -13.35 48.42 -33.48
N GLY A 236 -12.75 49.57 -33.81
CA GLY A 236 -13.48 50.83 -34.02
C GLY A 236 -13.99 51.51 -32.75
N GLY A 237 -13.24 51.43 -31.64
CA GLY A 237 -13.61 52.11 -30.38
C GLY A 237 -14.65 51.39 -29.52
N LYS A 238 -15.15 50.24 -29.99
CA LYS A 238 -16.20 49.50 -29.30
C LYS A 238 -15.72 48.83 -28.03
N GLY A 239 -16.59 48.77 -27.03
CA GLY A 239 -16.39 47.94 -25.86
C GLY A 239 -16.47 46.45 -26.19
N ALA A 240 -15.90 45.62 -25.31
CA ALA A 240 -15.92 44.17 -25.49
C ALA A 240 -15.69 43.39 -24.20
N ILE A 241 -16.34 42.22 -24.13
CA ILE A 241 -15.95 41.13 -23.24
C ILE A 241 -14.89 40.28 -23.96
N VAL A 242 -13.67 40.29 -23.43
CA VAL A 242 -12.50 39.63 -24.01
C VAL A 242 -12.25 38.29 -23.30
N LEU A 243 -12.23 37.19 -24.05
CA LEU A 243 -11.92 35.85 -23.52
C LEU A 243 -10.41 35.56 -23.55
N MET A 244 -9.86 35.20 -22.40
CA MET A 244 -8.52 34.66 -22.18
C MET A 244 -8.57 33.47 -21.21
N HIS A 245 -7.46 32.77 -21.00
CA HIS A 245 -7.37 31.64 -20.06
C HIS A 245 -6.22 31.82 -19.08
N ASP A 246 -6.48 31.55 -17.80
CA ASP A 246 -5.44 31.56 -16.75
C ASP A 246 -5.04 30.14 -16.32
N SER A 247 -5.55 29.10 -16.98
CA SER A 247 -5.19 27.70 -16.72
C SER A 247 -5.21 26.83 -18.00
N GLY A 248 -5.25 25.50 -17.88
CA GLY A 248 -5.31 24.61 -19.04
C GLY A 248 -4.00 24.44 -19.81
N GLY A 249 -2.84 24.55 -19.15
CA GLY A 249 -1.51 24.34 -19.73
C GLY A 249 -0.56 25.52 -19.55
N ASP A 250 0.45 25.65 -20.42
CA ASP A 250 1.39 26.78 -20.40
C ASP A 250 0.73 28.06 -20.89
N ARG A 251 0.65 29.08 -20.02
CA ARG A 251 0.06 30.41 -20.27
C ARG A 251 1.08 31.54 -20.35
N SER A 252 2.35 31.23 -20.62
CA SER A 252 3.42 32.24 -20.76
C SER A 252 3.11 33.30 -21.82
N GLN A 253 2.56 32.91 -22.97
CA GLN A 253 2.16 33.85 -24.03
C GLN A 253 0.97 34.73 -23.61
N THR A 254 -0.01 34.18 -22.89
CA THR A 254 -1.17 34.93 -22.37
C THR A 254 -0.70 36.03 -21.43
N VAL A 255 0.15 35.71 -20.45
CA VAL A 255 0.66 36.68 -19.47
C VAL A 255 1.47 37.78 -20.16
N ALA A 256 2.33 37.43 -21.12
CA ALA A 256 3.11 38.41 -21.88
C ALA A 256 2.26 39.30 -22.79
N ALA A 257 1.19 38.73 -23.37
CA ALA A 257 0.24 39.48 -24.18
C ALA A 257 -0.62 40.42 -23.32
N LEU A 258 -1.07 39.98 -22.15
CA LEU A 258 -1.90 40.75 -21.24
C LEU A 258 -1.21 42.06 -20.82
N ASP A 259 0.08 42.00 -20.44
CA ASP A 259 0.83 43.18 -20.01
C ASP A 259 0.93 44.25 -21.10
N ARG A 260 1.18 43.83 -22.34
CA ARG A 260 1.22 44.73 -23.51
C ARG A 260 -0.16 45.20 -23.92
N PHE A 261 -1.15 44.31 -23.90
CA PHE A 261 -2.52 44.57 -24.32
C PHE A 261 -3.17 45.67 -23.48
N ILE A 262 -3.05 45.57 -22.14
CA ILE A 262 -3.63 46.56 -21.23
C ILE A 262 -2.97 47.92 -21.47
N SER A 263 -1.63 47.96 -21.49
CA SER A 263 -0.89 49.20 -21.75
C SER A 263 -1.27 49.86 -23.08
N ASP A 264 -1.30 49.09 -24.18
CA ASP A 264 -1.59 49.60 -25.53
C ASP A 264 -3.03 50.14 -25.70
N LEU A 265 -3.96 49.71 -24.84
CA LEU A 265 -5.37 50.13 -24.89
C LEU A 265 -5.68 51.21 -23.85
N GLN A 266 -5.03 51.22 -22.69
CA GLN A 266 -5.06 52.38 -21.78
C GLN A 266 -4.50 53.63 -22.48
N ASP A 267 -3.46 53.49 -23.31
CA ASP A 267 -2.94 54.57 -24.18
C ASP A 267 -3.97 55.06 -25.24
N LYS A 268 -5.07 54.33 -25.43
CA LYS A 268 -6.18 54.66 -26.34
C LYS A 268 -7.49 54.94 -25.60
N ASP A 269 -7.37 55.32 -24.33
CA ASP A 269 -8.48 55.69 -23.45
C ASP A 269 -9.51 54.56 -23.26
N TYR A 270 -9.05 53.30 -23.18
CA TYR A 270 -9.91 52.20 -22.72
C TYR A 270 -9.81 51.99 -21.21
N GLU A 271 -10.96 51.77 -20.57
CA GLU A 271 -11.07 51.39 -19.16
C GLU A 271 -11.22 49.86 -19.01
N PHE A 272 -10.70 49.31 -17.92
CA PHE A 272 -10.61 47.87 -17.66
C PHE A 272 -11.32 47.51 -16.36
N ASP A 273 -12.63 47.34 -16.46
CA ASP A 273 -13.53 47.17 -15.32
C ASP A 273 -14.05 45.74 -15.18
N THR A 274 -14.58 45.44 -14.00
CA THR A 274 -15.42 44.25 -13.84
C THR A 274 -16.72 44.38 -14.66
N LEU A 275 -17.46 43.29 -14.83
CA LEU A 275 -18.67 43.33 -15.65
C LEU A 275 -19.75 44.23 -15.04
N THR A 276 -19.90 44.20 -13.71
CA THR A 276 -20.93 45.02 -13.07
C THR A 276 -20.55 46.50 -13.00
N GLU A 277 -19.26 46.82 -12.88
CA GLU A 277 -18.76 48.20 -13.00
C GLU A 277 -19.02 48.77 -14.40
N ALA A 278 -18.66 48.04 -15.45
CA ALA A 278 -18.87 48.44 -16.85
C ALA A 278 -20.36 48.60 -17.24
N LEU A 279 -21.26 47.93 -16.51
CA LEU A 279 -22.71 48.02 -16.77
C LEU A 279 -23.46 48.93 -15.79
N ASP A 280 -22.74 49.62 -14.89
CA ASP A 280 -23.32 50.37 -13.77
C ASP A 280 -24.37 49.55 -12.99
N ALA A 281 -24.02 48.29 -12.71
CA ALA A 281 -24.88 47.30 -12.08
C ALA A 281 -24.43 46.98 -10.65
N PRO A 282 -25.33 46.49 -9.77
CA PRO A 282 -24.92 46.00 -8.46
C PRO A 282 -23.97 44.80 -8.58
N SER A 283 -22.99 44.73 -7.68
CA SER A 283 -22.05 43.61 -7.57
C SER A 283 -22.73 42.25 -7.72
N ALA A 284 -22.17 41.40 -8.57
CA ALA A 284 -22.67 40.05 -8.77
C ALA A 284 -22.37 39.13 -7.56
N HIS A 285 -21.51 39.56 -6.64
CA HIS A 285 -21.18 38.84 -5.43
C HIS A 285 -22.18 39.09 -4.30
N THR A 286 -22.56 38.02 -3.62
CA THR A 286 -23.34 38.08 -2.38
C THR A 286 -22.59 37.35 -1.26
N ARG A 287 -22.50 37.99 -0.09
CA ARG A 287 -21.78 37.43 1.05
C ARG A 287 -22.53 36.25 1.66
N VAL A 288 -21.81 35.16 1.92
CA VAL A 288 -22.34 33.94 2.58
C VAL A 288 -21.96 33.94 4.05
N THR A 289 -22.93 33.65 4.92
CA THR A 289 -22.72 33.56 6.37
C THR A 289 -23.39 32.31 6.96
N GLY A 290 -23.19 32.06 8.25
CA GLY A 290 -23.88 30.99 8.98
C GLY A 290 -23.53 29.58 8.51
N LEU A 291 -24.53 28.70 8.43
CA LEU A 291 -24.35 27.27 8.13
C LEU A 291 -23.80 27.02 6.72
N ASP A 292 -24.18 27.83 5.73
CA ASP A 292 -23.75 27.61 4.35
C ASP A 292 -22.26 27.94 4.16
N LEU A 293 -21.74 28.95 4.87
CA LEU A 293 -20.31 29.24 4.93
C LEU A 293 -19.53 28.06 5.54
N TRP A 294 -20.02 27.51 6.66
CA TRP A 294 -19.38 26.37 7.31
C TRP A 294 -19.41 25.09 6.47
N LYS A 295 -20.49 24.84 5.72
CA LYS A 295 -20.54 23.73 4.74
C LYS A 295 -19.48 23.91 3.67
N GLY A 296 -19.34 25.11 3.10
CA GLY A 296 -18.31 25.41 2.11
C GLY A 296 -16.90 25.23 2.67
N LYS A 297 -16.63 25.77 3.87
CA LYS A 297 -15.33 25.60 4.55
C LYS A 297 -15.01 24.15 4.85
N ALA A 298 -15.98 23.37 5.30
CA ALA A 298 -15.81 21.94 5.53
C ALA A 298 -15.50 21.19 4.23
N TRP A 299 -16.18 21.54 3.13
CA TRP A 299 -15.90 20.99 1.80
C TRP A 299 -14.45 21.27 1.38
N VAL A 300 -14.02 22.54 1.37
CA VAL A 300 -12.65 22.93 1.00
C VAL A 300 -11.61 22.25 1.90
N PHE A 301 -11.85 22.19 3.20
CA PHE A 301 -10.98 21.49 4.15
C PHE A 301 -10.83 20.00 3.80
N LEU A 302 -11.94 19.31 3.51
CA LEU A 302 -11.91 17.88 3.16
C LEU A 302 -11.14 17.63 1.86
N VAL A 303 -11.29 18.51 0.87
CA VAL A 303 -10.52 18.44 -0.39
C VAL A 303 -9.03 18.63 -0.12
N GLN A 304 -8.64 19.69 0.61
CA GLN A 304 -7.23 19.94 0.95
C GLN A 304 -6.62 18.83 1.81
N ALA A 305 -7.37 18.31 2.78
CA ALA A 305 -6.93 17.20 3.62
C ALA A 305 -6.74 15.92 2.79
N SER A 306 -7.63 15.66 1.83
CA SER A 306 -7.54 14.53 0.91
C SER A 306 -6.29 14.61 0.03
N GLU A 307 -6.01 15.78 -0.57
CA GLU A 307 -4.81 16.01 -1.38
C GLU A 307 -3.55 15.79 -0.56
N LYS A 308 -3.42 16.50 0.57
CA LYS A 308 -2.23 16.43 1.42
C LYS A 308 -1.98 15.03 1.94
N THR A 309 -3.03 14.35 2.40
CA THR A 309 -2.91 12.97 2.91
C THR A 309 -2.49 12.03 1.79
N THR A 310 -3.08 12.16 0.60
CA THR A 310 -2.72 11.32 -0.54
C THR A 310 -1.26 11.55 -0.96
N SER A 311 -0.80 12.80 -1.03
CA SER A 311 0.61 13.10 -1.33
C SER A 311 1.56 12.49 -0.31
N VAL A 312 1.25 12.59 0.99
CA VAL A 312 2.06 11.97 2.06
C VAL A 312 2.10 10.45 1.92
N LEU A 313 0.95 9.82 1.63
CA LEU A 313 0.87 8.37 1.42
C LEU A 313 1.68 7.93 0.19
N VAL A 314 1.58 8.65 -0.93
CA VAL A 314 2.34 8.36 -2.16
C VAL A 314 3.84 8.49 -1.91
N VAL A 315 4.29 9.57 -1.26
CA VAL A 315 5.71 9.75 -0.91
C VAL A 315 6.18 8.65 0.05
N GLY A 316 5.39 8.33 1.08
CA GLY A 316 5.69 7.26 2.02
C GLY A 316 5.81 5.89 1.34
N LEU A 317 4.89 5.56 0.44
CA LEU A 317 4.95 4.35 -0.37
C LEU A 317 6.16 4.33 -1.31
N ALA A 318 6.51 5.46 -1.92
CA ALA A 318 7.70 5.57 -2.77
C ALA A 318 8.98 5.32 -1.96
N VAL A 319 9.11 5.91 -0.77
CA VAL A 319 10.24 5.67 0.14
C VAL A 319 10.32 4.20 0.54
N ILE A 320 9.22 3.58 0.97
CA ILE A 320 9.18 2.16 1.31
C ILE A 320 9.52 1.29 0.09
N GLY A 321 9.01 1.63 -1.09
CA GLY A 321 9.33 0.96 -2.35
C GLY A 321 10.82 1.00 -2.64
N VAL A 322 11.45 2.18 -2.56
CA VAL A 322 12.90 2.34 -2.73
C VAL A 322 13.67 1.52 -1.70
N LEU A 323 13.27 1.52 -0.43
CA LEU A 323 13.92 0.73 0.62
C LEU A 323 13.79 -0.78 0.37
N VAL A 324 12.62 -1.23 -0.10
CA VAL A 324 12.37 -2.63 -0.48
C VAL A 324 13.27 -3.03 -1.65
N PHE A 325 13.33 -2.23 -2.72
CA PHE A 325 14.22 -2.48 -3.86
C PHE A 325 15.70 -2.44 -3.48
N ALA A 326 16.10 -1.49 -2.64
CA ALA A 326 17.47 -1.40 -2.13
C ALA A 326 17.84 -2.64 -1.30
N ARG A 327 16.94 -3.09 -0.42
CA ARG A 327 17.12 -4.35 0.34
C ARG A 327 17.21 -5.54 -0.61
N PHE A 328 16.37 -5.61 -1.64
CA PHE A 328 16.43 -6.67 -2.65
C PHE A 328 17.78 -6.68 -3.38
N GLY A 329 18.25 -5.53 -3.86
CA GLY A 329 19.56 -5.40 -4.49
C GLY A 329 20.70 -5.81 -3.56
N LEU A 330 20.64 -5.38 -2.29
CA LEU A 330 21.60 -5.77 -1.26
C LEU A 330 21.58 -7.28 -1.01
N MET A 331 20.41 -7.88 -0.94
CA MET A 331 20.25 -9.33 -0.74
C MET A 331 20.91 -10.10 -1.88
N LEU A 332 20.64 -9.74 -3.14
CA LEU A 332 21.25 -10.40 -4.31
C LEU A 332 22.78 -10.26 -4.30
N LEU A 333 23.29 -9.05 -4.02
CA LEU A 333 24.72 -8.80 -3.95
C LEU A 333 25.38 -9.63 -2.85
N LEU A 334 24.85 -9.58 -1.63
CA LEU A 334 25.44 -10.25 -0.48
C LEU A 334 25.26 -11.78 -0.55
N SER A 335 24.21 -12.29 -1.21
CA SER A 335 24.08 -13.73 -1.46
C SER A 335 25.15 -14.24 -2.42
N VAL A 336 25.54 -13.46 -3.44
CA VAL A 336 26.69 -13.79 -4.31
C VAL A 336 27.98 -13.82 -3.50
N VAL A 337 28.22 -12.80 -2.67
CA VAL A 337 29.41 -12.72 -1.82
C VAL A 337 29.48 -13.91 -0.88
N HIS A 338 28.37 -14.26 -0.21
CA HIS A 338 28.26 -15.44 0.64
C HIS A 338 28.57 -16.73 -0.12
N ALA A 339 27.89 -16.97 -1.25
CA ALA A 339 28.08 -18.18 -2.06
C ALA A 339 29.54 -18.30 -2.53
N ARG A 340 30.15 -17.20 -3.01
CA ARG A 340 31.57 -17.17 -3.40
C ARG A 340 32.49 -17.43 -2.21
N ARG A 341 32.17 -16.94 -1.01
CA ARG A 341 32.99 -17.14 0.19
C ARG A 341 32.98 -18.59 0.66
N VAL A 342 31.80 -19.18 0.80
CA VAL A 342 31.62 -20.52 1.37
C VAL A 342 31.96 -21.62 0.36
N ARG A 343 31.81 -21.37 -0.95
CA ARG A 343 32.12 -22.34 -2.02
C ARG A 343 33.54 -22.23 -2.57
N ARG A 344 34.39 -21.34 -2.02
CA ARG A 344 35.81 -21.26 -2.39
C ARG A 344 36.53 -22.57 -2.06
N ARG A 345 37.41 -23.02 -2.96
CA ARG A 345 38.32 -24.13 -2.70
C ARG A 345 39.17 -23.80 -1.47
N GLY A 346 39.23 -24.73 -0.51
CA GLY A 346 39.98 -24.54 0.74
C GLY A 346 39.27 -23.71 1.81
N PHE A 347 37.97 -23.41 1.66
CA PHE A 347 37.18 -22.78 2.72
C PHE A 347 37.23 -23.61 4.01
N ARG A 348 37.49 -22.93 5.14
CA ARG A 348 37.48 -23.50 6.49
C ARG A 348 36.65 -22.61 7.40
N TRP A 349 35.86 -23.21 8.27
CA TRP A 349 34.98 -22.50 9.19
C TRP A 349 35.75 -21.80 10.33
N GLY A 350 36.81 -22.42 10.81
CA GLY A 350 37.61 -21.90 11.91
C GLY A 350 39.05 -22.43 11.87
N PRO A 351 39.87 -22.02 12.87
CA PRO A 351 41.25 -22.46 13.00
C PRO A 351 41.34 -23.92 13.46
N ARG A 352 40.30 -24.43 14.14
CA ARG A 352 40.18 -25.85 14.47
C ARG A 352 39.83 -26.61 13.20
N GLY A 353 40.33 -27.85 13.08
CA GLY A 353 40.00 -28.73 11.97
C GLY A 353 38.50 -29.10 11.92
N PRO A 354 38.13 -30.08 11.10
CA PRO A 354 36.76 -30.60 11.08
C PRO A 354 36.30 -31.00 12.48
N VAL A 355 35.06 -30.64 12.83
CA VAL A 355 34.44 -31.01 14.11
C VAL A 355 33.90 -32.43 13.96
N THR A 356 34.41 -33.36 14.77
CA THR A 356 34.07 -34.80 14.71
C THR A 356 33.50 -35.33 16.02
N GLU A 357 33.48 -34.50 17.06
CA GLU A 357 32.96 -34.83 18.38
C GLU A 357 31.46 -35.15 18.31
N PRO A 358 30.97 -36.15 19.07
CA PRO A 358 29.55 -36.48 19.08
C PRO A 358 28.68 -35.33 19.58
N VAL A 359 27.41 -35.32 19.18
CA VAL A 359 26.45 -34.26 19.53
C VAL A 359 25.16 -34.82 20.11
N SER A 360 24.46 -34.02 20.92
CA SER A 360 23.13 -34.37 21.43
C SER A 360 22.06 -33.69 20.59
N VAL A 361 21.21 -34.47 19.94
CA VAL A 361 20.07 -34.02 19.15
C VAL A 361 18.80 -34.06 20.00
N LEU A 362 18.14 -32.90 20.16
CA LEU A 362 16.92 -32.73 20.94
C LEU A 362 15.72 -32.67 20.00
N VAL A 363 14.75 -33.55 20.22
CA VAL A 363 13.51 -33.65 19.44
C VAL A 363 12.31 -33.45 20.37
N PRO A 364 11.80 -32.22 20.55
CA PRO A 364 10.56 -32.00 21.29
C PRO A 364 9.39 -32.60 20.50
N ALA A 365 8.55 -33.38 21.18
CA ALA A 365 7.43 -34.07 20.56
C ALA A 365 6.16 -33.91 21.40
N TYR A 366 5.06 -33.51 20.75
CA TYR A 366 3.73 -33.50 21.36
C TYR A 366 2.67 -33.91 20.33
N ASN A 367 2.14 -35.13 20.49
CA ASN A 367 1.20 -35.76 19.57
C ASN A 367 1.71 -35.84 18.11
N GLU A 368 2.84 -36.51 17.94
CA GLU A 368 3.61 -36.64 16.70
C GLU A 368 3.67 -38.09 16.20
N ALA A 369 2.73 -38.95 16.61
CA ALA A 369 2.78 -40.39 16.34
C ALA A 369 2.89 -40.75 14.84
N LYS A 370 2.45 -39.87 13.93
CA LYS A 370 2.48 -40.09 12.48
C LYS A 370 3.85 -39.84 11.83
N CYS A 371 4.70 -39.04 12.44
CA CYS A 371 5.96 -38.57 11.84
C CYS A 371 7.19 -38.96 12.65
N ILE A 372 7.06 -39.13 13.98
CA ILE A 372 8.18 -39.28 14.90
C ILE A 372 9.11 -40.45 14.56
N GLU A 373 8.57 -41.56 14.05
CA GLU A 373 9.36 -42.72 13.64
C GLU A 373 10.34 -42.38 12.50
N LYS A 374 9.84 -41.74 11.43
CA LYS A 374 10.67 -41.29 10.30
C LYS A 374 11.72 -40.28 10.76
N THR A 375 11.33 -39.37 11.65
CA THR A 375 12.23 -38.36 12.25
C THR A 375 13.40 -39.02 12.97
N VAL A 376 13.13 -39.97 13.87
CA VAL A 376 14.16 -40.70 14.62
C VAL A 376 15.05 -41.54 13.70
N HIS A 377 14.47 -42.24 12.72
CA HIS A 377 15.27 -43.00 11.75
C HIS A 377 16.20 -42.10 10.93
N SER A 378 15.76 -40.90 10.55
CA SER A 378 16.61 -39.96 9.81
C SER A 378 17.82 -39.49 10.61
N LEU A 379 17.67 -39.35 11.93
CA LEU A 379 18.77 -38.98 12.84
C LEU A 379 19.75 -40.12 13.05
N VAL A 380 19.26 -41.34 13.20
CA VAL A 380 20.12 -42.52 13.35
C VAL A 380 20.88 -42.85 12.06
N ALA A 381 20.32 -42.49 10.90
CA ALA A 381 21.00 -42.58 9.60
C ALA A 381 22.05 -41.47 9.38
N SER A 382 22.31 -40.60 10.36
CA SER A 382 23.31 -39.54 10.21
C SER A 382 24.72 -40.10 10.04
N ASP A 383 25.51 -39.45 9.20
CA ASP A 383 26.93 -39.76 9.00
C ASP A 383 27.85 -39.08 10.03
N HIS A 384 27.26 -38.47 11.07
CA HIS A 384 27.96 -37.90 12.23
C HIS A 384 27.53 -38.63 13.51
N PRO A 385 28.40 -38.83 14.52
CA PRO A 385 28.02 -39.46 15.78
C PRO A 385 26.97 -38.64 16.55
N VAL A 386 25.81 -39.24 16.83
CA VAL A 386 24.69 -38.58 17.52
C VAL A 386 24.18 -39.37 18.71
N GLU A 387 23.80 -38.66 19.77
CA GLU A 387 22.84 -39.10 20.78
C GLU A 387 21.50 -38.41 20.48
N VAL A 388 20.41 -39.16 20.38
CA VAL A 388 19.07 -38.61 20.13
C VAL A 388 18.26 -38.65 21.43
N ILE A 389 17.72 -37.50 21.81
CA ILE A 389 16.87 -37.33 22.98
C ILE A 389 15.51 -36.83 22.49
N VAL A 390 14.52 -37.72 22.50
CA VAL A 390 13.14 -37.36 22.21
C VAL A 390 12.48 -36.90 23.50
N ILE A 391 12.00 -35.66 23.54
CA ILE A 391 11.33 -35.08 24.71
C ILE A 391 9.82 -35.12 24.47
N ASP A 392 9.15 -36.11 25.07
CA ASP A 392 7.69 -36.22 24.99
C ASP A 392 7.04 -35.26 25.99
N ASP A 393 6.40 -34.21 25.46
CA ASP A 393 5.75 -33.14 26.21
C ASP A 393 4.29 -33.48 26.56
N GLY A 394 4.08 -34.71 27.04
CA GLY A 394 2.78 -35.20 27.51
C GLY A 394 1.85 -35.64 26.38
N SER A 395 2.35 -36.41 25.40
CA SER A 395 1.54 -36.87 24.27
C SER A 395 0.47 -37.88 24.68
N SER A 396 -0.69 -37.82 24.03
CA SER A 396 -1.81 -38.73 24.24
C SER A 396 -1.99 -39.78 23.13
N ASP A 397 -1.26 -39.66 22.02
CA ASP A 397 -1.42 -40.46 20.80
C ASP A 397 -0.43 -41.63 20.67
N GLY A 398 0.35 -41.91 21.73
CA GLY A 398 1.33 -42.98 21.73
C GLY A 398 2.72 -42.62 21.19
N THR A 399 2.99 -41.34 20.88
CA THR A 399 4.30 -40.84 20.40
C THR A 399 5.50 -41.42 21.16
N ALA A 400 5.54 -41.30 22.49
CA ALA A 400 6.63 -41.85 23.31
C ALA A 400 6.79 -43.38 23.17
N ARG A 401 5.67 -44.12 23.12
CA ARG A 401 5.67 -45.58 23.01
C ARG A 401 6.24 -46.04 21.67
N ILE A 402 5.95 -45.31 20.58
CA ILE A 402 6.51 -45.60 19.25
C ILE A 402 8.03 -45.55 19.31
N VAL A 403 8.60 -44.47 19.87
CA VAL A 403 10.07 -44.31 19.94
C VAL A 403 10.71 -45.34 20.86
N GLU A 404 10.12 -45.61 22.03
CA GLU A 404 10.62 -46.64 22.96
C GLU A 404 10.63 -48.05 22.33
N ASN A 405 9.64 -48.35 21.49
CA ASN A 405 9.55 -49.63 20.80
C ASN A 405 10.60 -49.83 19.69
N LEU A 406 11.23 -48.76 19.19
CA LEU A 406 12.29 -48.86 18.17
C LEU A 406 13.56 -49.51 18.72
N ARG A 407 13.78 -49.48 20.05
CA ARG A 407 14.93 -50.10 20.75
C ARG A 407 16.30 -49.73 20.13
N LEU A 408 16.46 -48.48 19.71
CA LEU A 408 17.70 -47.99 19.09
C LEU A 408 18.71 -47.56 20.18
N PRO A 409 19.99 -47.98 20.10
CA PRO A 409 20.95 -47.83 21.21
C PRO A 409 21.31 -46.38 21.55
N ASN A 410 21.25 -45.48 20.57
CA ASN A 410 21.61 -44.07 20.73
C ASN A 410 20.38 -43.15 20.89
N VAL A 411 19.19 -43.72 21.10
CA VAL A 411 17.93 -42.98 21.21
C VAL A 411 17.33 -43.19 22.59
N ARG A 412 16.93 -42.10 23.24
CA ARG A 412 16.20 -42.15 24.52
C ARG A 412 15.03 -41.19 24.56
N VAL A 413 14.01 -41.57 25.32
CA VAL A 413 12.81 -40.76 25.55
C VAL A 413 12.87 -40.14 26.94
N VAL A 414 12.61 -38.84 27.02
CA VAL A 414 12.41 -38.09 28.27
C VAL A 414 10.97 -37.61 28.28
N ARG A 415 10.17 -38.14 29.22
CA ARG A 415 8.74 -37.78 29.33
C ARG A 415 8.54 -36.64 30.34
N GLN A 416 7.64 -35.72 30.02
CA GLN A 416 7.20 -34.64 30.90
C GLN A 416 5.70 -34.36 30.78
N LEU A 417 5.13 -33.61 31.73
CA LEU A 417 3.80 -33.03 31.55
C LEU A 417 3.88 -31.88 30.55
N ASN A 418 2.82 -31.68 29.76
CA ASN A 418 2.76 -30.63 28.74
C ASN A 418 3.05 -29.25 29.34
N ALA A 419 4.22 -28.72 29.02
CA ALA A 419 4.70 -27.40 29.44
C ALA A 419 5.13 -26.54 28.24
N GLY A 420 4.99 -27.04 27.02
CA GLY A 420 5.33 -26.34 25.79
C GLY A 420 6.74 -26.63 25.29
N LYS A 421 6.97 -26.30 24.02
CA LYS A 421 8.22 -26.57 23.31
C LYS A 421 9.46 -25.98 24.00
N PRO A 422 9.49 -24.72 24.49
CA PRO A 422 10.67 -24.19 25.18
C PRO A 422 11.04 -24.99 26.44
N ALA A 423 10.04 -25.35 27.27
CA ALA A 423 10.25 -26.17 28.46
C ALA A 423 10.80 -27.56 28.11
N ALA A 424 10.26 -28.19 27.06
CA ALA A 424 10.74 -29.48 26.57
C ALA A 424 12.19 -29.41 26.07
N LEU A 425 12.56 -28.37 25.29
CA LEU A 425 13.93 -28.15 24.84
C LEU A 425 14.90 -27.91 26.00
N ASN A 426 14.51 -27.12 26.99
CA ASN A 426 15.31 -26.89 28.20
C ASN A 426 15.52 -28.18 29.01
N ARG A 427 14.49 -29.04 29.11
CA ARG A 427 14.62 -30.36 29.75
C ARG A 427 15.55 -31.27 28.95
N GLY A 428 15.45 -31.26 27.62
CA GLY A 428 16.36 -31.96 26.72
C GLY A 428 17.81 -31.53 26.92
N MET A 429 18.07 -30.22 27.00
CA MET A 429 19.41 -29.66 27.23
C MET A 429 20.02 -30.12 28.55
N ARG A 430 19.24 -30.12 29.65
CA ARG A 430 19.71 -30.64 30.96
C ARG A 430 20.05 -32.12 30.93
N ASN A 431 19.42 -32.85 30.03
CA ASN A 431 19.65 -34.28 29.86
C ASN A 431 20.83 -34.56 28.93
N ALA A 432 21.16 -33.67 28.00
CA ALA A 432 22.18 -33.87 26.97
C ALA A 432 23.56 -34.23 27.54
N ARG A 433 24.30 -35.10 26.85
CA ARG A 433 25.67 -35.49 27.23
C ARG A 433 26.75 -34.60 26.62
N TYR A 434 26.52 -34.06 25.43
CA TYR A 434 27.55 -33.37 24.65
C TYR A 434 27.39 -31.84 24.63
N ASP A 435 28.49 -31.11 24.46
CA ASP A 435 28.49 -29.63 24.44
C ASP A 435 27.74 -29.05 23.23
N LEU A 436 27.78 -29.74 22.09
CA LEU A 436 27.03 -29.32 20.90
C LEU A 436 25.62 -29.91 20.94
N ILE A 437 24.64 -29.00 20.87
CA ILE A 437 23.23 -29.31 20.93
C ILE A 437 22.60 -29.03 19.57
N VAL A 438 22.02 -30.03 18.95
CA VAL A 438 21.21 -29.87 17.73
C VAL A 438 19.75 -29.92 18.12
N MET A 439 18.94 -29.03 17.57
CA MET A 439 17.50 -28.97 17.80
C MET A 439 16.75 -29.18 16.50
N MET A 440 15.71 -30.00 16.56
CA MET A 440 14.95 -30.45 15.40
C MET A 440 13.49 -30.66 15.80
N ASP A 441 12.54 -30.23 14.96
CA ASP A 441 11.12 -30.49 15.19
C ASP A 441 10.77 -31.97 14.94
N GLY A 442 9.79 -32.51 15.67
CA GLY A 442 9.39 -33.94 15.59
C GLY A 442 8.81 -34.39 14.25
N ASP A 443 8.51 -33.45 13.35
CA ASP A 443 7.93 -33.66 12.01
C ASP A 443 8.94 -33.48 10.87
N THR A 444 10.22 -33.29 11.23
CA THR A 444 11.28 -32.98 10.28
C THR A 444 12.08 -34.24 9.93
N VAL A 445 12.72 -34.26 8.76
CA VAL A 445 13.59 -35.34 8.31
C VAL A 445 14.93 -34.74 7.87
N PHE A 446 16.03 -35.19 8.47
CA PHE A 446 17.37 -34.73 8.11
C PHE A 446 17.94 -35.56 6.96
N GLU A 447 18.69 -34.92 6.05
CA GLU A 447 19.61 -35.65 5.17
C GLU A 447 20.74 -36.26 6.03
N PRO A 448 21.33 -37.40 5.64
CA PRO A 448 22.39 -38.06 6.42
C PRO A 448 23.55 -37.12 6.82
N SER A 449 23.89 -36.18 5.93
CA SER A 449 24.96 -35.20 6.10
C SER A 449 24.61 -33.99 6.99
N THR A 450 23.34 -33.80 7.34
CA THR A 450 22.84 -32.55 7.93
C THR A 450 23.53 -32.22 9.24
N VAL A 451 23.64 -33.20 10.14
CA VAL A 451 24.29 -33.00 11.45
C VAL A 451 25.77 -32.68 11.27
N ARG A 452 26.47 -33.42 10.40
CA ARG A 452 27.88 -33.14 10.08
C ARG A 452 28.07 -31.70 9.62
N GLU A 453 27.25 -31.22 8.70
CA GLU A 453 27.33 -29.86 8.16
C GLU A 453 26.96 -28.78 9.22
N LEU A 454 26.01 -29.06 10.11
CA LEU A 454 25.63 -28.15 11.20
C LEU A 454 26.74 -27.93 12.21
N VAL A 455 27.60 -28.92 12.45
CA VAL A 455 28.60 -28.85 13.52
C VAL A 455 29.92 -28.23 13.07
N GLN A 456 30.25 -28.27 11.77
CA GLN A 456 31.52 -27.72 11.26
C GLN A 456 31.76 -26.25 11.62
N PRO A 457 30.76 -25.34 11.64
CA PRO A 457 30.98 -23.95 12.01
C PRO A 457 31.51 -23.73 13.45
N PHE A 458 31.30 -24.68 14.37
CA PHE A 458 31.79 -24.59 15.74
C PHE A 458 33.31 -24.77 15.87
N ALA A 459 34.00 -25.10 14.77
CA ALA A 459 35.46 -24.99 14.67
C ALA A 459 35.97 -23.57 14.98
N ASP A 460 35.13 -22.56 14.74
CA ASP A 460 35.34 -21.20 15.23
C ASP A 460 34.75 -21.07 16.65
N PRO A 461 35.58 -20.82 17.68
CA PRO A 461 35.11 -20.71 19.06
C PRO A 461 34.17 -19.51 19.30
N THR A 462 34.13 -18.54 18.38
CA THR A 462 33.22 -17.39 18.47
C THR A 462 31.80 -17.68 17.98
N VAL A 463 31.59 -18.84 17.33
CA VAL A 463 30.28 -19.29 16.89
C VAL A 463 29.54 -19.93 18.07
N GLY A 464 28.39 -19.34 18.40
CA GLY A 464 27.49 -19.84 19.44
C GLY A 464 26.31 -20.62 18.86
N ALA A 465 25.91 -20.34 17.61
CA ALA A 465 24.84 -21.06 16.95
C ALA A 465 24.95 -21.09 15.42
N VAL A 466 24.27 -22.07 14.83
CA VAL A 466 24.26 -22.36 13.40
C VAL A 466 22.82 -22.57 12.94
N ALA A 467 22.40 -21.80 11.95
CA ALA A 467 21.14 -22.00 11.24
C ALA A 467 21.33 -22.94 10.05
N GLY A 468 20.51 -23.99 9.97
CA GLY A 468 20.45 -24.85 8.79
C GLY A 468 19.47 -24.35 7.73
N ASN A 469 19.34 -25.16 6.68
CA ASN A 469 18.49 -24.93 5.52
C ASN A 469 17.22 -25.77 5.61
N ALA A 470 16.13 -25.16 6.07
CA ALA A 470 14.81 -25.80 6.09
C ALA A 470 14.20 -25.84 4.68
N LYS A 471 13.66 -26.99 4.29
CA LYS A 471 13.05 -27.28 2.99
C LYS A 471 11.64 -27.84 3.18
N VAL A 472 10.74 -27.51 2.25
CA VAL A 472 9.36 -28.02 2.26
C VAL A 472 9.31 -29.38 1.57
N GLY A 473 8.83 -30.41 2.29
CA GLY A 473 8.71 -31.78 1.76
C GLY A 473 7.48 -31.99 0.88
N ASN A 474 6.32 -31.45 1.27
CA ASN A 474 5.01 -31.64 0.61
C ASN A 474 4.64 -30.47 -0.32
N LYS A 475 5.40 -30.31 -1.41
CA LYS A 475 5.26 -29.17 -2.35
C LYS A 475 4.25 -29.36 -3.49
N ASP A 476 3.59 -30.50 -3.56
CA ASP A 476 2.66 -30.83 -4.66
C ASP A 476 1.29 -30.14 -4.54
N THR A 477 1.01 -29.48 -3.42
CA THR A 477 -0.19 -28.66 -3.22
C THR A 477 0.10 -27.20 -3.54
N LEU A 478 -0.93 -26.41 -3.87
CA LEU A 478 -0.75 -24.97 -4.13
C LEU A 478 -0.18 -24.21 -2.92
N ILE A 479 -0.64 -24.54 -1.71
CA ILE A 479 -0.11 -23.96 -0.47
C ILE A 479 1.35 -24.38 -0.25
N GLY A 480 1.66 -25.66 -0.47
CA GLY A 480 3.02 -26.19 -0.40
C GLY A 480 3.97 -25.52 -1.40
N ALA A 481 3.52 -25.29 -2.65
CA ALA A 481 4.29 -24.59 -3.67
C ALA A 481 4.56 -23.12 -3.29
N TRP A 482 3.55 -22.40 -2.77
CA TRP A 482 3.74 -21.02 -2.29
C TRP A 482 4.70 -20.94 -1.09
N GLN A 483 4.58 -21.87 -0.14
CA GLN A 483 5.54 -21.95 0.95
C GLN A 483 6.94 -22.32 0.47
N HIS A 484 7.06 -23.20 -0.52
CA HIS A 484 8.34 -23.55 -1.11
C HIS A 484 9.03 -22.32 -1.73
N ILE A 485 8.30 -21.51 -2.51
CA ILE A 485 8.80 -20.24 -3.05
C ILE A 485 9.28 -19.33 -1.92
N GLU A 486 8.48 -19.19 -0.86
CA GLU A 486 8.83 -18.36 0.28
C GLU A 486 10.04 -18.87 1.06
N TYR A 487 10.20 -20.18 1.25
CA TYR A 487 11.35 -20.74 1.95
C TYR A 487 12.64 -20.50 1.16
N VAL A 488 12.58 -20.69 -0.17
CA VAL A 488 13.74 -20.47 -1.04
C VAL A 488 14.08 -18.98 -1.14
N MET A 489 13.10 -18.11 -1.41
CA MET A 489 13.33 -16.67 -1.55
C MET A 489 13.49 -15.94 -0.21
N GLY A 490 12.53 -16.11 0.69
CA GLY A 490 12.38 -15.32 1.91
C GLY A 490 13.16 -15.84 3.11
N PHE A 491 13.57 -17.11 3.12
CA PHE A 491 14.41 -17.65 4.20
C PHE A 491 15.84 -17.91 3.74
N ASN A 492 16.05 -18.68 2.68
CA ASN A 492 17.40 -19.10 2.32
C ASN A 492 18.24 -17.98 1.72
N LEU A 493 17.65 -17.16 0.85
CA LEU A 493 18.36 -16.01 0.28
C LEU A 493 18.63 -14.93 1.33
N ASP A 494 17.62 -14.60 2.15
CA ASP A 494 17.72 -13.67 3.27
C ASP A 494 18.83 -14.10 4.26
N ARG A 495 18.90 -15.38 4.62
CA ARG A 495 19.91 -15.90 5.56
C ARG A 495 21.34 -15.68 5.07
N ARG A 496 21.60 -15.81 3.76
CA ARG A 496 22.93 -15.54 3.19
C ARG A 496 23.33 -14.07 3.39
N MET A 497 22.38 -13.15 3.19
CA MET A 497 22.58 -11.72 3.44
C MET A 497 22.84 -11.45 4.93
N TYR A 498 21.98 -11.98 5.81
CA TYR A 498 22.11 -11.80 7.26
C TYR A 498 23.37 -12.41 7.86
N ASP A 499 23.88 -13.53 7.31
CA ASP A 499 25.14 -14.13 7.73
C ASP A 499 26.33 -13.21 7.43
N ILE A 500 26.36 -12.60 6.22
CA ILE A 500 27.39 -11.63 5.85
C ILE A 500 27.30 -10.37 6.71
N LEU A 501 26.08 -9.87 6.96
CA LEU A 501 25.84 -8.74 7.84
C LEU A 501 26.06 -9.10 9.33
N ARG A 502 26.19 -10.38 9.67
CA ARG A 502 26.28 -10.92 11.05
C ARG A 502 25.13 -10.45 11.95
N CYS A 503 23.91 -10.51 11.43
CA CYS A 503 22.70 -10.11 12.16
C CYS A 503 21.53 -11.05 11.85
N MET A 504 21.78 -12.35 11.88
CA MET A 504 20.77 -13.39 11.69
C MET A 504 19.59 -13.18 12.64
N PRO A 505 18.36 -13.00 12.14
CA PRO A 505 17.23 -12.73 13.02
C PRO A 505 16.65 -13.98 13.66
N THR A 506 16.70 -15.11 12.94
CA THR A 506 16.03 -16.34 13.35
C THR A 506 16.78 -17.57 12.84
N ILE A 507 17.14 -18.46 13.76
CA ILE A 507 17.51 -19.85 13.49
C ILE A 507 16.20 -20.64 13.38
N PRO A 508 15.92 -21.38 12.30
CA PRO A 508 14.67 -22.13 12.19
C PRO A 508 14.62 -23.25 13.24
N GLY A 509 13.53 -23.34 13.99
CA GLY A 509 13.33 -24.40 14.99
C GLY A 509 13.45 -25.84 14.47
N ALA A 510 13.21 -26.05 13.17
CA ALA A 510 13.34 -27.35 12.52
C ALA A 510 14.79 -27.79 12.29
N VAL A 511 15.76 -26.86 12.23
CA VAL A 511 17.16 -27.17 11.94
C VAL A 511 18.09 -26.09 12.49
N GLY A 512 18.52 -26.28 13.73
CA GLY A 512 19.47 -25.40 14.41
C GLY A 512 20.48 -26.18 15.25
N ALA A 513 21.69 -25.66 15.36
CA ALA A 513 22.70 -26.18 16.27
C ALA A 513 23.27 -25.07 17.16
N PHE A 514 23.63 -25.42 18.38
CA PHE A 514 24.00 -24.48 19.43
C PHE A 514 25.14 -25.03 20.27
N ARG A 515 26.01 -24.14 20.75
CA ARG A 515 26.93 -24.44 21.83
C ARG A 515 26.17 -24.39 23.15
N ARG A 516 26.25 -25.43 23.97
CA ARG A 516 25.56 -25.49 25.28
C ARG A 516 25.94 -24.31 26.16
N SER A 517 27.23 -24.02 26.27
CA SER A 517 27.71 -22.88 27.07
C SER A 517 27.17 -21.52 26.59
N ALA A 518 26.84 -21.38 25.30
CA ALA A 518 26.19 -20.18 24.77
C ALA A 518 24.69 -20.15 25.15
N LEU A 519 23.98 -21.28 25.03
CA LEU A 519 22.58 -21.40 25.43
C LEU A 519 22.38 -21.15 26.93
N GLU A 520 23.18 -21.78 27.78
CA GLU A 520 23.07 -21.64 29.24
C GLU A 520 23.33 -20.20 29.68
N ARG A 521 24.29 -19.51 29.07
CA ARG A 521 24.62 -18.12 29.39
C ARG A 521 23.49 -17.15 29.08
N VAL A 522 22.72 -17.39 28.02
CA VAL A 522 21.56 -16.56 27.66
C VAL A 522 20.26 -17.00 28.34
N GLY A 523 20.31 -18.03 29.20
CA GLY A 523 19.17 -18.51 29.99
C GLY A 523 18.35 -19.64 29.35
N GLY A 524 18.84 -20.25 28.28
CA GLY A 524 18.13 -21.31 27.55
C GLY A 524 16.96 -20.80 26.70
N MET A 525 16.03 -21.69 26.37
CA MET A 525 14.85 -21.36 25.56
C MET A 525 13.80 -20.62 26.38
N SER A 526 13.47 -19.41 25.94
CA SER A 526 12.50 -18.52 26.58
C SER A 526 11.06 -18.97 26.35
N GLU A 527 10.23 -18.84 27.39
CA GLU A 527 8.77 -19.03 27.34
C GLU A 527 8.00 -17.71 27.14
N ASP A 528 8.71 -16.58 27.10
CA ASP A 528 8.08 -15.24 27.04
C ASP A 528 7.42 -14.94 25.69
N THR A 529 7.85 -15.62 24.63
CA THR A 529 7.45 -15.34 23.25
C THR A 529 6.93 -16.59 22.55
N LEU A 530 6.05 -16.40 21.57
CA LEU A 530 5.55 -17.51 20.75
C LEU A 530 6.52 -17.99 19.65
N ALA A 531 7.62 -17.27 19.46
CA ALA A 531 8.67 -17.57 18.50
C ALA A 531 10.00 -17.71 19.26
N GLU A 532 10.13 -18.81 20.01
CA GLU A 532 11.25 -19.10 20.89
C GLU A 532 12.59 -19.09 20.14
N ASP A 533 12.55 -19.51 18.88
CA ASP A 533 13.67 -19.63 17.97
C ASP A 533 14.22 -18.26 17.52
N THR A 534 13.33 -17.27 17.38
CA THR A 534 13.67 -15.89 17.08
C THR A 534 14.21 -15.20 18.33
N ASP A 535 13.55 -15.38 19.48
CA ASP A 535 13.98 -14.83 20.78
C ASP A 535 15.40 -15.28 21.14
N ILE A 536 15.67 -16.59 21.11
CA ILE A 536 17.01 -17.13 21.44
C ILE A 536 18.08 -16.60 20.48
N THR A 537 17.76 -16.46 19.19
CA THR A 537 18.71 -15.93 18.20
C THR A 537 19.09 -14.48 18.53
N MET A 538 18.10 -13.65 18.88
CA MET A 538 18.34 -12.27 19.31
C MET A 538 19.11 -12.20 20.64
N ALA A 539 18.83 -13.11 21.59
CA ALA A 539 19.54 -13.20 22.86
C ALA A 539 21.03 -13.52 22.66
N MET A 540 21.34 -14.50 21.80
CA MET A 540 22.72 -14.88 21.48
C MET A 540 23.50 -13.74 20.82
N HIS A 541 22.87 -13.00 19.91
CA HIS A 541 23.48 -11.82 19.32
C HIS A 541 23.76 -10.71 20.34
N ARG A 542 22.87 -10.51 21.32
CA ARG A 542 23.06 -9.50 22.37
C ARG A 542 24.19 -9.84 23.33
N ASP A 543 24.38 -11.13 23.62
CA ASP A 543 25.48 -11.65 24.44
C ASP A 543 26.84 -11.63 23.70
N GLY A 544 26.83 -11.59 22.37
CA GLY A 544 28.03 -11.42 21.54
C GLY A 544 28.44 -12.64 20.72
N TRP A 545 27.62 -13.69 20.74
CA TRP A 545 27.87 -14.86 19.92
C TRP A 545 27.64 -14.58 18.45
N ARG A 546 28.44 -15.25 17.60
CA ARG A 546 28.15 -15.30 16.18
C ARG A 546 27.13 -16.41 15.91
N VAL A 547 26.10 -16.03 15.18
CA VAL A 547 25.12 -16.92 14.57
C VAL A 547 25.43 -16.96 13.08
N VAL A 548 25.62 -18.16 12.53
CA VAL A 548 26.05 -18.35 11.14
C VAL A 548 25.11 -19.28 10.36
N TYR A 549 25.19 -19.25 9.04
CA TYR A 549 24.33 -20.07 8.16
C TYR A 549 25.08 -21.22 7.48
N ALA A 550 24.60 -22.46 7.66
CA ALA A 550 25.13 -23.65 7.01
C ALA A 550 24.23 -24.08 5.83
N GLU A 551 24.53 -23.62 4.60
CA GLU A 551 23.65 -23.82 3.43
C GLU A 551 23.42 -25.30 3.04
N LYS A 552 24.37 -26.17 3.40
CA LYS A 552 24.36 -27.61 3.10
C LYS A 552 23.63 -28.46 4.15
N ALA A 553 23.37 -27.92 5.33
CA ALA A 553 22.64 -28.61 6.38
C ALA A 553 21.14 -28.61 6.07
N ARG A 554 20.64 -29.58 5.30
CA ARG A 554 19.28 -29.59 4.77
C ARG A 554 18.31 -30.44 5.59
N ALA A 555 17.20 -29.84 5.97
CA ALA A 555 16.14 -30.50 6.73
C ALA A 555 14.78 -30.34 6.05
N TRP A 556 14.05 -31.43 5.89
CA TRP A 556 12.76 -31.48 5.20
C TRP A 556 11.63 -31.47 6.22
N THR A 557 10.75 -30.47 6.16
CA THR A 557 9.62 -30.28 7.09
C THR A 557 8.27 -30.28 6.36
N GLU A 558 7.19 -30.52 7.13
CA GLU A 558 5.82 -30.57 6.63
C GLU A 558 5.18 -29.16 6.61
N ALA A 559 4.87 -28.66 5.42
CA ALA A 559 4.09 -27.45 5.24
C ALA A 559 2.60 -27.68 5.58
N PRO A 560 1.87 -26.67 6.08
CA PRO A 560 0.42 -26.68 6.20
C PRO A 560 -0.30 -27.09 4.91
N GLU A 561 -1.29 -27.97 5.03
CA GLU A 561 -2.11 -28.42 3.89
C GLU A 561 -3.43 -27.64 3.76
N SER A 562 -3.81 -26.87 4.79
CA SER A 562 -5.02 -26.07 4.78
C SER A 562 -4.76 -24.60 5.13
N VAL A 563 -5.64 -23.72 4.64
CA VAL A 563 -5.61 -22.28 4.93
C VAL A 563 -5.69 -22.00 6.44
N GLN A 564 -6.45 -22.78 7.20
CA GLN A 564 -6.58 -22.60 8.66
C GLN A 564 -5.28 -22.93 9.40
N GLN A 565 -4.58 -23.99 8.99
CA GLN A 565 -3.27 -24.34 9.53
C GLN A 565 -2.24 -23.27 9.18
N LEU A 566 -2.23 -22.82 7.91
CA LEU A 566 -1.36 -21.75 7.45
C LEU A 566 -1.60 -20.46 8.24
N TRP A 567 -2.86 -20.08 8.45
CA TRP A 567 -3.24 -18.92 9.25
C TRP A 567 -2.67 -18.99 10.66
N SER A 568 -2.88 -20.13 11.33
CA SER A 568 -2.44 -20.34 12.72
C SER A 568 -0.91 -20.27 12.84
N GLN A 569 -0.20 -20.86 11.87
CA GLN A 569 1.27 -20.78 11.80
C GLN A 569 1.73 -19.32 11.60
N ARG A 570 1.20 -18.63 10.60
CA ARG A 570 1.61 -17.27 10.25
C ARG A 570 1.29 -16.26 11.33
N TYR A 571 0.14 -16.40 11.96
CA TYR A 571 -0.25 -15.54 13.06
C TYR A 571 0.71 -15.67 14.25
N ARG A 572 1.10 -16.90 14.59
CA ARG A 572 2.08 -17.20 15.63
C ARG A 572 3.46 -16.63 15.29
N TRP A 573 3.94 -16.83 14.06
CA TRP A 573 5.24 -16.31 13.61
C TRP A 573 5.28 -14.79 13.62
N SER A 574 4.27 -14.14 13.03
CA SER A 574 4.19 -12.68 12.98
C SER A 574 4.11 -12.09 14.40
N TYR A 575 3.22 -12.60 15.25
CA TYR A 575 3.07 -12.09 16.61
C TYR A 575 4.29 -12.38 17.48
N GLY A 576 4.81 -13.62 17.45
CA GLY A 576 6.02 -13.99 18.19
C GLY A 576 7.25 -13.17 17.78
N THR A 577 7.39 -12.87 16.49
CA THR A 577 8.46 -11.97 16.00
C THR A 577 8.32 -10.57 16.58
N MET A 578 7.10 -10.00 16.62
CA MET A 578 6.87 -8.70 17.25
C MET A 578 7.18 -8.72 18.76
N GLN A 579 6.84 -9.81 19.46
CA GLN A 579 7.19 -9.98 20.87
C GLN A 579 8.70 -10.02 21.08
N ALA A 580 9.44 -10.76 20.25
CA ALA A 580 10.90 -10.82 20.30
C ALA A 580 11.54 -9.47 20.01
N ILE A 581 11.11 -8.76 18.96
CA ILE A 581 11.59 -7.39 18.66
C ILE A 581 11.37 -6.47 19.87
N TRP A 582 10.18 -6.52 20.47
CA TRP A 582 9.85 -5.71 21.63
C TRP A 582 10.70 -6.07 22.85
N LYS A 583 10.87 -7.36 23.16
CA LYS A 583 11.71 -7.84 24.26
C LYS A 583 13.16 -7.39 24.11
N HIS A 584 13.68 -7.39 22.88
CA HIS A 584 15.07 -7.04 22.58
C HIS A 584 15.29 -5.58 22.12
N ARG A 585 14.26 -4.71 22.18
CA ARG A 585 14.30 -3.32 21.69
C ARG A 585 15.44 -2.45 22.24
N ARG A 586 15.90 -2.73 23.46
CA ARG A 586 17.01 -1.99 24.09
C ARG A 586 18.35 -2.19 23.38
N ALA A 587 18.49 -3.25 22.58
CA ALA A 587 19.68 -3.51 21.78
C ALA A 587 20.04 -2.33 20.84
N LEU A 588 19.06 -1.49 20.45
CA LEU A 588 19.29 -0.30 19.62
C LEU A 588 20.26 0.70 20.26
N VAL A 589 20.20 0.84 21.58
CA VAL A 589 20.95 1.85 22.34
C VAL A 589 22.07 1.25 23.19
N GLU A 590 22.06 -0.07 23.40
CA GLU A 590 23.08 -0.80 24.15
C GLU A 590 24.46 -0.70 23.48
N ARG A 591 25.50 -0.61 24.32
CA ARG A 591 26.91 -0.67 23.90
C ARG A 591 27.44 -2.11 24.06
N GLY A 592 28.58 -2.41 23.45
CA GLY A 592 29.21 -3.73 23.56
C GLY A 592 28.66 -4.76 22.56
N PRO A 593 28.56 -6.05 22.92
CA PRO A 593 28.30 -7.13 21.97
C PRO A 593 26.94 -7.03 21.24
N SER A 594 25.96 -6.36 21.86
CA SER A 594 24.65 -6.08 21.26
C SER A 594 24.69 -5.15 20.04
N GLY A 595 25.80 -4.44 19.81
CA GLY A 595 25.83 -3.28 18.91
C GLY A 595 25.42 -3.56 17.46
N ARG A 596 25.94 -4.62 16.82
CA ARG A 596 25.69 -4.84 15.38
C ARG A 596 24.27 -5.33 15.10
N PHE A 597 23.81 -6.35 15.81
CA PHE A 597 22.43 -6.82 15.68
C PHE A 597 21.45 -5.70 16.06
N GLY A 598 21.71 -4.99 17.15
CA GLY A 598 20.88 -3.88 17.60
C GLY A 598 20.75 -2.76 16.57
N ARG A 599 21.84 -2.31 15.94
CA ARG A 599 21.84 -1.13 15.04
C ARG A 599 21.54 -1.45 13.58
N VAL A 600 21.74 -2.69 13.15
CA VAL A 600 21.52 -3.10 11.74
C VAL A 600 20.42 -4.15 11.64
N GLY A 601 20.53 -5.24 12.40
CA GLY A 601 19.58 -6.36 12.36
C GLY A 601 18.19 -5.95 12.79
N LEU A 602 18.05 -5.34 13.97
CA LEU A 602 16.75 -5.04 14.56
C LEU A 602 15.94 -4.01 13.74
N PRO A 603 16.52 -2.91 13.21
CA PRO A 603 15.82 -2.03 12.29
C PRO A 603 15.41 -2.74 11.00
N LEU A 604 16.28 -3.57 10.42
CA LEU A 604 15.99 -4.27 9.16
C LEU A 604 14.83 -5.27 9.35
N VAL A 605 14.84 -6.03 10.44
CA VAL A 605 13.76 -6.95 10.80
C VAL A 605 12.46 -6.19 11.09
N SER A 606 12.51 -5.12 11.87
CA SER A 606 11.32 -4.32 12.20
C SER A 606 10.70 -3.70 10.95
N LEU A 607 11.53 -3.10 10.09
CA LEU A 607 11.07 -2.46 8.87
C LEU A 607 10.47 -3.46 7.89
N PHE A 608 11.17 -4.56 7.59
CA PHE A 608 10.78 -5.44 6.49
C PHE A 608 9.90 -6.63 6.89
N MET A 609 9.92 -7.07 8.14
CA MET A 609 9.03 -8.14 8.62
C MET A 609 7.76 -7.60 9.28
N VAL A 610 7.74 -6.34 9.71
CA VAL A 610 6.61 -5.77 10.45
C VAL A 610 5.98 -4.56 9.76
N VAL A 611 6.75 -3.52 9.44
CA VAL A 611 6.21 -2.24 8.91
C VAL A 611 5.85 -2.32 7.43
N ALA A 612 6.76 -2.75 6.56
CA ALA A 612 6.52 -2.78 5.12
C ALA A 612 5.36 -3.71 4.72
N PRO A 613 5.22 -4.92 5.28
CA PRO A 613 4.05 -5.77 5.02
C PRO A 613 2.72 -5.18 5.53
N LEU A 614 2.74 -4.33 6.56
CA LEU A 614 1.54 -3.62 7.04
C LEU A 614 1.06 -2.55 6.06
N LEU A 615 1.98 -1.94 5.31
CA LEU A 615 1.68 -0.92 4.31
C LEU A 615 1.34 -1.52 2.93
N ALA A 616 1.67 -2.79 2.68
CA ALA A 616 1.40 -3.45 1.41
C ALA A 616 -0.08 -3.43 0.93
N PRO A 617 -1.11 -3.54 1.79
CA PRO A 617 -2.50 -3.38 1.37
C PRO A 617 -2.79 -2.03 0.71
N LEU A 618 -2.07 -0.98 1.12
CA LEU A 618 -2.24 0.36 0.56
C LEU A 618 -1.83 0.39 -0.92
N ILE A 619 -0.77 -0.34 -1.29
CA ILE A 619 -0.32 -0.49 -2.68
C ILE A 619 -1.44 -1.09 -3.53
N ASP A 620 -2.13 -2.12 -3.03
CA ASP A 620 -3.23 -2.76 -3.75
C ASP A 620 -4.45 -1.84 -3.86
N VAL A 621 -4.73 -1.00 -2.85
CA VAL A 621 -5.78 0.04 -2.94
C VAL A 621 -5.45 1.09 -4.01
N PHE A 622 -4.21 1.60 -4.04
CA PHE A 622 -3.77 2.54 -5.07
C PHE A 622 -3.71 1.91 -6.46
N LEU A 623 -3.38 0.63 -6.56
CA LEU A 623 -3.44 -0.14 -7.81
C LEU A 623 -4.87 -0.16 -8.33
N LEU A 624 -5.85 -0.55 -7.51
CA LEU A 624 -7.26 -0.57 -7.89
C LEU A 624 -7.77 0.83 -8.27
N TYR A 625 -7.41 1.85 -7.48
CA TYR A 625 -7.73 3.24 -7.80
C TYR A 625 -7.16 3.65 -9.17
N GLY A 626 -5.87 3.39 -9.41
CA GLY A 626 -5.19 3.73 -10.65
C GLY A 626 -5.63 2.91 -11.87
N LEU A 627 -6.26 1.75 -11.66
CA LEU A 627 -6.86 0.95 -12.74
C LEU A 627 -8.23 1.50 -13.15
N ILE A 628 -9.03 1.97 -12.19
CA ILE A 628 -10.40 2.43 -12.42
C ILE A 628 -10.43 3.92 -12.85
N PHE A 629 -9.61 4.75 -12.22
CA PHE A 629 -9.66 6.21 -12.36
C PHE A 629 -8.36 6.84 -12.89
N GLY A 630 -7.24 6.12 -12.77
CA GLY A 630 -5.93 6.59 -13.23
C GLY A 630 -5.59 6.17 -14.66
N PRO A 631 -4.37 6.45 -15.12
CA PRO A 631 -3.87 5.97 -16.41
C PRO A 631 -3.64 4.45 -16.38
N THR A 632 -4.69 3.68 -16.70
CA THR A 632 -4.74 2.22 -16.59
C THR A 632 -3.51 1.52 -17.18
N GLU A 633 -3.05 1.94 -18.36
CA GLU A 633 -1.87 1.36 -19.03
C GLU A 633 -0.58 1.53 -18.21
N LYS A 634 -0.34 2.73 -17.67
CA LYS A 634 0.83 3.01 -16.84
C LYS A 634 0.77 2.21 -15.53
N THR A 635 -0.42 2.12 -14.94
CA THR A 635 -0.67 1.36 -13.72
C THR A 635 -0.40 -0.14 -13.93
N ILE A 636 -0.90 -0.73 -15.01
CA ILE A 636 -0.63 -2.13 -15.39
C ILE A 636 0.86 -2.34 -15.66
N GLY A 637 1.49 -1.44 -16.43
CA GLY A 637 2.92 -1.53 -16.75
C GLY A 637 3.80 -1.51 -15.51
N ALA A 638 3.51 -0.63 -14.54
CA ALA A 638 4.23 -0.58 -13.27
C ALA A 638 4.07 -1.89 -12.47
N TRP A 639 2.85 -2.43 -12.39
CA TRP A 639 2.58 -3.69 -11.69
C TRP A 639 3.29 -4.89 -12.34
N LEU A 640 3.25 -4.99 -13.67
CA LEU A 640 3.99 -6.00 -14.42
C LEU A 640 5.51 -5.87 -14.23
N GLY A 641 6.02 -4.64 -14.15
CA GLY A 641 7.44 -4.38 -13.83
C GLY A 641 7.84 -4.93 -12.46
N VAL A 642 7.03 -4.68 -11.42
CA VAL A 642 7.27 -5.24 -10.07
C VAL A 642 7.24 -6.77 -10.09
N LEU A 643 6.26 -7.37 -10.78
CA LEU A 643 6.18 -8.83 -10.93
C LEU A 643 7.39 -9.41 -11.65
N ALA A 644 7.86 -8.76 -12.71
CA ALA A 644 9.04 -9.20 -13.45
C ALA A 644 10.29 -9.19 -12.56
N ILE A 645 10.50 -8.13 -11.78
CA ILE A 645 11.61 -8.04 -10.82
C ILE A 645 11.53 -9.17 -9.78
N GLN A 646 10.33 -9.41 -9.22
CA GLN A 646 10.11 -10.50 -8.27
C GLN A 646 10.41 -11.87 -8.90
N ALA A 647 9.95 -12.11 -10.14
CA ALA A 647 10.19 -13.36 -10.85
C ALA A 647 11.68 -13.60 -11.12
N VAL A 648 12.43 -12.57 -11.52
CA VAL A 648 13.89 -12.65 -11.71
C VAL A 648 14.60 -13.00 -10.39
N CYS A 649 14.20 -12.36 -9.28
CA CYS A 649 14.76 -12.66 -7.96
C CYS A 649 14.44 -14.10 -7.54
N ALA A 650 13.21 -14.55 -7.77
CA ALA A 650 12.78 -15.91 -7.48
C ALA A 650 13.59 -16.93 -8.28
N ALA A 651 13.74 -16.70 -9.58
CA ALA A 651 14.54 -17.55 -10.47
C ALA A 651 16.00 -17.64 -9.99
N TYR A 652 16.59 -16.51 -9.58
CA TYR A 652 17.94 -16.49 -9.03
C TYR A 652 18.06 -17.28 -7.71
N ALA A 653 17.12 -17.12 -6.78
CA ALA A 653 17.10 -17.87 -5.53
C ALA A 653 16.98 -19.39 -5.76
N PHE A 654 16.10 -19.79 -6.67
CA PHE A 654 15.92 -21.19 -7.07
C PHE A 654 17.19 -21.76 -7.71
N HIS A 655 17.85 -20.99 -8.57
CA HIS A 655 19.12 -21.39 -9.16
C HIS A 655 20.21 -21.62 -8.10
N LEU A 656 20.35 -20.72 -7.12
CA LEU A 656 21.36 -20.83 -6.06
C LEU A 656 21.19 -22.08 -5.19
N ASP A 657 19.95 -22.48 -4.95
CA ASP A 657 19.57 -23.62 -4.12
C ASP A 657 19.42 -24.93 -4.90
N GLY A 658 19.48 -24.89 -6.24
CA GLY A 658 19.35 -26.06 -7.11
C GLY A 658 17.91 -26.58 -7.22
N GLU A 659 16.92 -25.72 -7.05
CA GLU A 659 15.49 -26.08 -7.05
C GLU A 659 14.87 -25.98 -8.45
N ARG A 660 13.85 -26.80 -8.72
CA ARG A 660 13.12 -26.77 -10.00
C ARG A 660 12.24 -25.52 -10.10
N MET A 661 12.44 -24.74 -11.17
CA MET A 661 11.75 -23.46 -11.40
C MET A 661 10.26 -23.59 -11.76
N THR A 662 9.74 -24.81 -11.98
CA THR A 662 8.34 -25.06 -12.34
C THR A 662 7.34 -24.44 -11.35
N HIS A 663 7.69 -24.36 -10.07
CA HIS A 663 6.84 -23.78 -9.03
C HIS A 663 6.64 -22.26 -9.21
N LEU A 664 7.55 -21.55 -9.88
CA LEU A 664 7.47 -20.11 -10.11
C LEU A 664 6.28 -19.69 -10.97
N ILE A 665 5.66 -20.62 -11.71
CA ILE A 665 4.40 -20.38 -12.44
C ILE A 665 3.27 -19.94 -11.48
N SER A 666 3.32 -20.36 -10.21
CA SER A 666 2.34 -19.97 -9.20
C SER A 666 2.57 -18.59 -8.55
N LEU A 667 3.67 -17.90 -8.89
CA LEU A 667 4.08 -16.62 -8.29
C LEU A 667 3.08 -15.47 -8.55
N PRO A 668 2.51 -15.29 -9.76
CA PRO A 668 1.45 -14.29 -9.97
C PRO A 668 0.22 -14.57 -9.10
N LEU A 669 -0.18 -15.84 -8.97
CA LEU A 669 -1.32 -16.24 -8.14
C LEU A 669 -1.03 -16.02 -6.64
N GLN A 670 0.23 -16.13 -6.22
CA GLN A 670 0.67 -15.81 -4.87
C GLN A 670 0.43 -14.32 -4.54
N GLN A 671 0.67 -13.40 -5.48
CA GLN A 671 0.44 -11.97 -5.26
C GLN A 671 -1.06 -11.63 -5.13
N ILE A 672 -1.93 -12.37 -5.82
CA ILE A 672 -3.37 -12.09 -5.83
C ILE A 672 -4.09 -12.78 -4.67
N LEU A 673 -3.73 -14.01 -4.32
CA LEU A 673 -4.46 -14.81 -3.32
C LEU A 673 -3.70 -14.91 -1.98
N TYR A 674 -2.48 -15.44 -2.01
CA TYR A 674 -1.71 -15.73 -0.80
C TYR A 674 -1.40 -14.46 0.00
N ARG A 675 -1.04 -13.39 -0.70
CA ARG A 675 -0.69 -12.10 -0.09
C ARG A 675 -1.86 -11.47 0.68
N GLN A 676 -3.08 -11.59 0.16
CA GLN A 676 -4.29 -11.07 0.84
C GLN A 676 -4.54 -11.81 2.15
N LEU A 677 -4.33 -13.13 2.18
CA LEU A 677 -4.37 -13.91 3.41
C LEU A 677 -3.34 -13.40 4.42
N MET A 678 -2.12 -13.10 3.98
CA MET A 678 -1.06 -12.58 4.86
C MET A 678 -1.40 -11.20 5.43
N TYR A 679 -2.05 -10.32 4.67
CA TYR A 679 -2.47 -9.01 5.16
C TYR A 679 -3.42 -9.14 6.35
N VAL A 680 -4.44 -9.99 6.26
CA VAL A 680 -5.41 -10.13 7.34
C VAL A 680 -4.77 -10.76 8.57
N VAL A 681 -3.91 -11.76 8.39
CA VAL A 681 -3.12 -12.36 9.49
C VAL A 681 -2.27 -11.30 10.19
N LEU A 682 -1.54 -10.49 9.41
CA LEU A 682 -0.64 -9.48 9.95
C LEU A 682 -1.38 -8.37 10.67
N LEU A 683 -2.49 -7.87 10.10
CA LEU A 683 -3.36 -6.89 10.75
C LEU A 683 -3.89 -7.44 12.08
N GLN A 684 -4.32 -8.72 12.10
CA GLN A 684 -4.73 -9.35 13.35
C GLN A 684 -3.58 -9.42 14.36
N SER A 685 -2.37 -9.80 13.95
CA SER A 685 -1.19 -9.87 14.82
C SER A 685 -0.85 -8.49 15.39
N TRP A 686 -0.92 -7.45 14.59
CA TRP A 686 -0.71 -6.05 15.01
C TRP A 686 -1.73 -5.58 16.03
N VAL A 687 -3.03 -5.77 15.76
CA VAL A 687 -4.09 -5.44 16.72
C VAL A 687 -3.84 -6.15 18.04
N THR A 688 -3.47 -7.43 17.98
CA THR A 688 -3.18 -8.24 19.19
C THR A 688 -1.99 -7.70 19.97
N ALA A 689 -0.91 -7.35 19.27
CA ALA A 689 0.29 -6.77 19.86
C ALA A 689 0.01 -5.42 20.53
N LEU A 690 -0.77 -4.55 19.89
CA LEU A 690 -1.17 -3.26 20.45
C LEU A 690 -2.12 -3.40 21.65
N THR A 691 -2.99 -4.42 21.66
CA THR A 691 -3.91 -4.67 22.78
C THR A 691 -3.31 -5.52 23.91
N GLY A 692 -2.07 -6.02 23.76
CA GLY A 692 -1.42 -6.87 24.76
C GLY A 692 -2.06 -8.25 24.96
N GLY A 693 -2.73 -8.79 23.94
CA GLY A 693 -3.44 -10.07 24.04
C GLY A 693 -2.47 -11.24 24.26
N ARG A 694 -2.70 -12.05 25.29
CA ARG A 694 -1.96 -13.31 25.49
C ARG A 694 -2.59 -14.43 24.67
N LEU A 695 -1.80 -15.10 23.84
CA LEU A 695 -2.25 -16.25 23.06
C LEU A 695 -1.71 -17.56 23.60
N ARG A 696 -2.57 -18.58 23.55
CA ARG A 696 -2.18 -19.98 23.74
C ARG A 696 -1.77 -20.59 22.40
N TRP A 697 -0.82 -21.51 22.45
CA TRP A 697 -0.32 -22.25 21.29
C TRP A 697 -1.45 -22.91 20.49
N GLN A 698 -1.44 -22.78 19.17
CA GLN A 698 -2.46 -23.33 18.26
C GLN A 698 -1.87 -24.47 17.41
N LYS A 699 -2.57 -25.61 17.38
CA LYS A 699 -2.11 -26.90 16.85
C LYS A 699 -2.16 -26.98 15.32
N LEU A 700 -1.16 -27.61 14.71
CA LEU A 700 -1.19 -28.09 13.32
C LEU A 700 -1.57 -29.58 13.30
N ARG A 701 -2.55 -29.99 12.47
CA ARG A 701 -2.77 -31.42 12.18
C ARG A 701 -1.69 -31.93 11.22
N ARG A 702 -1.02 -33.03 11.54
CA ARG A 702 0.04 -33.64 10.71
C ARG A 702 -0.47 -34.80 9.87
N THR A 703 0.08 -34.96 8.66
CA THR A 703 -0.24 -36.07 7.75
C THR A 703 0.86 -37.13 7.70
N GLY A 704 2.12 -36.78 8.00
CA GLY A 704 3.25 -37.72 7.95
C GLY A 704 3.78 -37.97 6.53
N ALA A 705 3.45 -37.07 5.59
CA ALA A 705 3.76 -37.19 4.17
C ALA A 705 5.22 -36.89 3.79
N VAL A 706 6.05 -36.44 4.75
CA VAL A 706 7.44 -36.04 4.47
C VAL A 706 8.37 -37.24 4.39
N GLY A 707 9.31 -37.19 3.44
CA GLY A 707 10.39 -38.16 3.22
C GLY A 707 11.52 -37.55 2.37
N LEU A 708 12.68 -38.19 2.31
CA LEU A 708 13.81 -37.72 1.49
C LEU A 708 13.47 -37.78 -0.01
N PRO A 709 13.90 -36.79 -0.83
CA PRO A 709 13.69 -36.83 -2.27
C PRO A 709 14.30 -38.10 -2.89
N GLY A 710 13.48 -38.91 -3.58
CA GLY A 710 13.93 -40.13 -4.25
C GLY A 710 13.71 -41.44 -3.49
N ALA A 711 13.18 -41.41 -2.26
CA ALA A 711 12.63 -42.62 -1.63
C ALA A 711 11.38 -43.09 -2.42
N GLY A 712 11.39 -44.34 -2.90
CA GLY A 712 10.39 -44.86 -3.85
C GLY A 712 8.94 -44.89 -3.33
N PRO A 713 7.95 -45.15 -4.21
CA PRO A 713 6.52 -44.99 -3.92
C PRO A 713 5.92 -45.95 -2.88
N ASP A 714 6.64 -47.00 -2.46
CA ASP A 714 6.08 -48.11 -1.67
C ASP A 714 5.61 -47.71 -0.25
N THR A 715 6.00 -46.55 0.26
CA THR A 715 5.51 -46.04 1.56
C THR A 715 4.29 -45.11 1.46
N GLN A 716 3.87 -44.69 0.26
CA GLN A 716 2.70 -43.81 0.09
C GLN A 716 1.36 -44.56 0.07
N GLN A 717 1.35 -45.87 -0.21
CA GLN A 717 0.11 -46.65 -0.30
C GLN A 717 -0.48 -47.07 1.06
N GLN A 718 0.33 -47.30 2.10
CA GLN A 718 -0.18 -47.79 3.39
C GLN A 718 -1.03 -46.78 4.18
N VAL A 719 -0.95 -45.48 3.88
CA VAL A 719 -1.69 -44.44 4.61
C VAL A 719 -3.11 -44.23 4.04
N ARG A 720 -3.40 -44.69 2.81
CA ARG A 720 -4.72 -44.50 2.19
C ARG A 720 -5.80 -45.47 2.67
N GLU A 721 -5.46 -46.61 3.29
CA GLU A 721 -6.43 -47.68 3.60
C GLU A 721 -7.07 -47.65 4.99
N ARG A 722 -6.80 -46.65 5.84
CA ARG A 722 -7.46 -46.57 7.17
C ARG A 722 -8.27 -45.29 7.35
N ARG A 723 -9.39 -45.19 6.63
CA ARG A 723 -10.55 -44.41 7.09
C ARG A 723 -11.49 -45.36 7.85
N PRO A 724 -11.77 -45.14 9.14
CA PRO A 724 -12.90 -45.80 9.77
C PRO A 724 -14.19 -45.21 9.20
N VAL A 725 -15.07 -46.07 8.73
CA VAL A 725 -16.49 -45.76 8.52
C VAL A 725 -17.12 -45.75 9.91
N GLY A 726 -17.70 -44.62 10.33
CA GLY A 726 -18.36 -44.45 11.63
C GLY A 726 -18.13 -43.06 12.22
#